data_AF-R7RXM9-F1
#
_entry.id   AF-R7RXM9-F1
#
_cell.length_a   1.000
_cell.length_b   1.000
_cell.length_c   1.000
_cell.angle_alpha   90.00
_cell.angle_beta   90.00
_cell.angle_gamma   90.00
#
_symmetry.space_group_name_H-M   'P 1'
#
loop_
_entity.id
_entity.type
_entity.pdbx_description
1 polymer ?
#
loop_
_entity_poly.entity_id
_entity_poly.type
_entity_poly.pdbx_seq_one_letter_code
_entity_poly.pdbx_strand_id
1 'polypeptide(L)'
;MASHSLAPIKPLILTRTVEAWSDRPYISEAVPIPATVVHQPAMAAPYTPKKDGPEVTQKKIDHVFVDYEPFFHRLMYHRLSDDYSGGEASLFMQDALELDSEALNHRVAGTFVQGQITVINGSSGSGKSLTCAKGLLKFGGIPLTCPIGAYGALSDEANAGRGSHDMRAAVEHLEQRSQFKQITADPEQEATNRRLVKESCMCLLASHLLVIRKILCSQPHDLSCEKRKEECGIFQLDAMFFRPTPGGQDIFQRLFKVLQRAPHDVVEDFVENDWEYVDCHYPDVVKDFSLWVDEAQALASKFDSGAHFLSTTKPKKPRPLLTPVVEIFMERKIFKRCVISGISVSPQIFNVALQSSTARLNSRIVELTIADGFLDKEEQRRYIVHKLRPWADEIGISEESFDYLVLRMTIILRGRYRLTAFCSEQILRTGTKSPHRFVTAVVLALGNFVLTDGGKFESAESALSKREEDAIKAAGQMIDWDMFEEFDQDTKRSVFEMVTRFLMQGLYTALDGNQRKLIEVGIGHLTVAESISPRVVPEGPVISTNNAAPDDGADEDNDSDNDSDDIDDNDDSDDDDDDNGDTTSEPPLIVNATTDAKDPSGAGAAYLTELLTVSAVMAKYPERVADTLLQGMRLGLNNSMNGFAYEPQISYVAAKVHGHRDKFTSLGNLYQFHAEVAFMADLQVQLVAMFKGPDGKWRATQAGPGFGPSPQMGYKVNSPKEFLEHLDDGGATCIVNPDVYHGGDHIRWYKVLGSKHYIMVVDQAKLSAGKDGEFRPEMLKKALRANDPRRYYKTKGPSKKRKWLVKEGKKILKCFEEMRKAEDIDSNNKYDPALLPPGLTEENFPHTICGFALTGTDQPPAGFVSEMHRVLNRPGQVPALMLEEPFEELFGTSWRFATTAQNRATRPVGRM
;
A
#
# COMPACT_ATOMS: atom_id res chain seq x y z
N MET A 1 57.74 25.13 -36.52
CA MET A 1 57.70 24.95 -35.05
C MET A 1 56.86 26.07 -34.48
N ALA A 2 55.79 25.92 -33.71
CA ALA A 2 54.85 24.85 -33.41
C ALA A 2 53.67 25.62 -32.79
N SER A 3 52.47 25.36 -33.29
CA SER A 3 51.18 25.91 -32.90
C SER A 3 50.66 25.24 -31.63
N HIS A 4 49.93 25.96 -30.76
CA HIS A 4 48.80 25.35 -30.06
C HIS A 4 47.63 26.32 -29.86
N SER A 5 46.47 25.81 -30.24
CA SER A 5 45.14 26.39 -30.30
C SER A 5 44.47 26.41 -28.94
N LEU A 6 43.72 27.48 -28.68
CA LEU A 6 42.68 27.59 -27.66
C LEU A 6 41.53 26.62 -27.97
N ALA A 7 40.96 25.99 -26.94
CA ALA A 7 39.75 25.17 -27.04
C ALA A 7 38.68 25.71 -26.04
N PRO A 8 37.39 25.73 -26.43
CA PRO A 8 36.30 26.17 -25.56
C PRO A 8 35.83 25.05 -24.62
N ILE A 9 35.42 25.48 -23.42
CA ILE A 9 34.90 24.67 -22.32
C ILE A 9 33.51 24.10 -22.72
N LYS A 10 33.37 22.77 -22.70
CA LYS A 10 32.11 22.04 -22.94
C LYS A 10 31.28 21.93 -21.65
N PRO A 11 29.93 21.90 -21.74
CA PRO A 11 29.06 21.59 -20.60
C PRO A 11 29.12 20.08 -20.27
N LEU A 12 29.23 19.75 -18.98
CA LEU A 12 29.08 18.38 -18.47
C LEU A 12 27.60 17.97 -18.56
N ILE A 13 27.29 17.13 -19.54
CA ILE A 13 26.07 16.32 -19.58
C ILE A 13 26.40 14.99 -18.90
N LEU A 14 25.68 14.69 -17.82
CA LEU A 14 25.67 13.37 -17.17
C LEU A 14 24.87 12.40 -18.06
N THR A 15 25.58 11.72 -18.96
CA THR A 15 25.09 10.56 -19.71
C THR A 15 26.01 9.36 -19.45
N ARG A 16 25.40 8.26 -18.95
CA ARG A 16 25.78 6.82 -18.94
C ARG A 16 25.34 6.24 -17.58
N THR A 17 24.53 5.19 -17.47
CA THR A 17 24.31 4.04 -18.37
C THR A 17 23.00 3.35 -17.98
N VAL A 18 22.00 3.36 -18.86
CA VAL A 18 20.85 2.43 -18.85
C VAL A 18 20.66 1.96 -20.30
N GLU A 19 21.57 1.12 -20.75
CA GLU A 19 21.44 0.36 -21.99
C GLU A 19 21.86 -1.09 -21.68
N ALA A 20 20.87 -1.97 -21.56
CA ALA A 20 20.96 -3.42 -21.82
C ALA A 20 19.61 -4.09 -21.45
N TRP A 21 18.58 -3.84 -22.26
CA TRP A 21 17.37 -4.68 -22.34
C TRP A 21 17.24 -5.17 -23.80
N SER A 22 18.25 -5.88 -24.27
CA SER A 22 18.23 -6.71 -25.48
C SER A 22 19.62 -7.37 -25.60
N ASP A 23 19.64 -8.68 -25.77
CA ASP A 23 20.81 -9.53 -26.05
C ASP A 23 21.73 -9.89 -24.87
N ARG A 24 21.44 -11.04 -24.24
CA ARG A 24 22.52 -11.94 -23.78
C ARG A 24 22.23 -13.41 -24.11
N PRO A 25 23.24 -14.16 -24.55
CA PRO A 25 23.15 -15.57 -24.86
C PRO A 25 23.16 -16.44 -23.59
N TYR A 26 22.66 -17.65 -23.75
CA TYR A 26 22.72 -18.81 -22.85
C TYR A 26 24.00 -18.83 -21.98
N ILE A 27 23.87 -18.73 -20.66
CA ILE A 27 24.97 -18.93 -19.72
C ILE A 27 24.97 -20.40 -19.27
N SER A 28 26.06 -21.09 -19.60
CA SER A 28 26.40 -22.43 -19.14
C SER A 28 26.66 -22.47 -17.63
N GLU A 29 26.20 -23.55 -17.00
CA GLU A 29 26.64 -24.17 -15.74
C GLU A 29 27.29 -23.26 -14.67
N ALA A 30 26.59 -23.19 -13.54
CA ALA A 30 26.98 -22.55 -12.31
C ALA A 30 28.42 -22.89 -11.87
N VAL A 31 29.27 -21.87 -11.83
CA VAL A 31 30.46 -21.88 -10.96
C VAL A 31 29.99 -21.56 -9.54
N PRO A 32 30.31 -22.37 -8.52
CA PRO A 32 29.90 -22.09 -7.15
C PRO A 32 30.54 -20.78 -6.68
N ILE A 33 29.70 -19.82 -6.30
CA ILE A 33 30.16 -18.63 -5.57
C ILE A 33 30.64 -19.12 -4.20
N PRO A 34 31.86 -18.78 -3.75
CA PRO A 34 32.31 -19.14 -2.41
C PRO A 34 31.35 -18.51 -1.41
N ALA A 35 30.83 -19.32 -0.49
CA ALA A 35 29.97 -18.87 0.60
C ALA A 35 30.54 -17.57 1.19
N THR A 36 29.82 -16.46 0.99
CA THR A 36 30.12 -15.23 1.70
C THR A 36 29.81 -15.54 3.14
N VAL A 37 30.86 -15.78 3.93
CA VAL A 37 30.76 -15.91 5.37
C VAL A 37 30.16 -14.60 5.85
N VAL A 38 28.84 -14.62 6.11
CA VAL A 38 28.21 -13.63 6.96
C VAL A 38 28.99 -13.71 8.27
N HIS A 39 29.87 -12.74 8.50
CA HIS A 39 30.45 -12.55 9.81
C HIS A 39 29.28 -12.20 10.73
N GLN A 40 28.67 -13.22 11.35
CA GLN A 40 27.91 -13.03 12.56
C GLN A 40 28.82 -12.21 13.49
N PRO A 41 28.36 -11.06 14.01
CA PRO A 41 29.14 -10.34 15.01
C PRO A 41 29.46 -11.33 16.12
N ALA A 42 30.75 -11.46 16.44
CA ALA A 42 31.24 -12.41 17.43
C ALA A 42 30.36 -12.29 18.68
N MET A 43 29.60 -13.35 19.00
CA MET A 43 28.74 -13.35 20.19
C MET A 43 29.62 -13.04 21.39
N ALA A 44 29.36 -11.89 22.03
CA ALA A 44 30.02 -11.55 23.27
C ALA A 44 29.80 -12.69 24.28
N ALA A 45 30.85 -13.07 24.99
CA ALA A 45 30.76 -14.15 25.97
C ALA A 45 29.64 -13.85 26.99
N PRO A 46 28.90 -14.87 27.48
CA PRO A 46 27.81 -14.68 28.42
C PRO A 46 28.29 -13.91 29.67
N TYR A 47 27.61 -12.82 30.01
CA TYR A 47 28.05 -11.86 31.04
C TYR A 47 27.07 -11.76 32.21
N THR A 48 27.61 -11.68 33.44
CA THR A 48 26.85 -11.33 34.65
C THR A 48 27.32 -9.95 35.12
N PRO A 49 26.45 -8.92 35.16
CA PRO A 49 26.83 -7.57 35.58
C PRO A 49 27.28 -7.53 37.03
N LYS A 50 28.40 -6.84 37.30
CA LYS A 50 28.76 -6.44 38.66
C LYS A 50 27.76 -5.38 39.12
N LYS A 51 27.14 -5.59 40.28
CA LYS A 51 26.13 -4.68 40.82
C LYS A 51 26.78 -3.48 41.54
N ASP A 52 26.27 -2.29 41.28
CA ASP A 52 26.67 -1.03 41.93
C ASP A 52 25.91 -0.86 43.27
N GLY A 53 26.53 -0.31 44.31
CA GLY A 53 25.81 0.02 45.54
C GLY A 53 24.84 1.20 45.36
N PRO A 54 23.87 1.41 46.27
CA PRO A 54 22.85 2.46 46.15
C PRO A 54 23.42 3.87 45.90
N GLU A 55 24.44 4.28 46.65
CA GLU A 55 25.08 5.60 46.50
C GLU A 55 25.76 5.77 45.14
N VAL A 56 26.34 4.70 44.60
CA VAL A 56 27.01 4.73 43.30
C VAL A 56 25.98 4.82 42.18
N THR A 57 24.86 4.09 42.31
CA THR A 57 23.72 4.17 41.39
C THR A 57 23.15 5.58 41.37
N GLN A 58 22.86 6.18 42.53
CA GLN A 58 22.36 7.56 42.62
C GLN A 58 23.31 8.55 41.95
N LYS A 59 24.61 8.49 42.25
CA LYS A 59 25.62 9.37 41.62
C LYS A 59 25.64 9.24 40.09
N LYS A 60 25.43 8.03 39.55
CA LYS A 60 25.36 7.81 38.09
C LYS A 60 24.06 8.37 37.50
N ILE A 61 22.93 8.23 38.20
CA ILE A 61 21.65 8.85 37.81
C ILE A 61 21.79 10.37 37.78
N ASP A 62 22.34 10.97 38.84
CA ASP A 62 22.58 12.41 38.94
C ASP A 62 23.48 12.89 37.79
N HIS A 63 24.54 12.14 37.46
CA HIS A 63 25.41 12.45 36.34
C HIS A 63 24.67 12.43 34.99
N VAL A 64 23.76 11.48 34.77
CA VAL A 64 22.90 11.49 33.57
C VAL A 64 22.05 12.75 33.53
N PHE A 65 21.46 13.16 34.66
CA PHE A 65 20.63 14.38 34.69
C PHE A 65 21.43 15.67 34.52
N VAL A 66 22.68 15.74 34.99
CA VAL A 66 23.56 16.90 34.77
C VAL A 66 23.72 17.21 33.28
N ASP A 67 23.84 16.19 32.43
CA ASP A 67 23.97 16.39 30.97
C ASP A 67 22.70 16.97 30.33
N TYR A 68 21.54 16.80 30.98
CA TYR A 68 20.24 17.29 30.54
C TYR A 68 19.76 18.51 31.35
N GLU A 69 20.57 19.02 32.28
CA GLU A 69 20.20 20.17 33.13
C GLU A 69 19.87 21.44 32.32
N PRO A 70 20.58 21.79 31.23
CA PRO A 70 20.18 22.91 30.38
C PRO A 70 18.77 22.77 29.81
N PHE A 71 18.37 21.54 29.49
CA PHE A 71 17.03 21.23 29.01
C PHE A 71 15.98 21.38 30.13
N PHE A 72 16.23 20.81 31.31
CA PHE A 72 15.30 20.95 32.44
C PHE A 72 15.14 22.41 32.88
N HIS A 73 16.22 23.19 32.85
CA HIS A 73 16.16 24.61 33.15
C HIS A 73 15.30 25.39 32.13
N ARG A 74 15.36 24.99 30.84
CA ARG A 74 14.55 25.57 29.77
C ARG A 74 13.04 25.38 30.02
N LEU A 75 12.63 24.24 30.60
CA LEU A 75 11.23 23.97 30.93
C LEU A 75 10.60 24.96 31.92
N MET A 76 11.42 25.70 32.68
CA MET A 76 10.93 26.72 33.61
C MET A 76 10.33 27.94 32.90
N TYR A 77 10.68 28.17 31.63
CA TYR A 77 10.30 29.38 30.91
C TYR A 77 9.77 29.11 29.50
N HIS A 78 9.98 27.90 28.96
CA HIS A 78 9.64 27.53 27.59
C HIS A 78 8.89 26.21 27.55
N ARG A 79 7.86 26.13 26.69
CA ARG A 79 7.05 24.92 26.51
C ARG A 79 7.58 24.10 25.35
N LEU A 80 7.70 22.79 25.52
CA LEU A 80 8.13 21.89 24.46
C LEU A 80 7.15 21.87 23.30
N SER A 81 5.85 22.07 23.55
CA SER A 81 4.87 22.21 22.46
C SER A 81 5.22 23.31 21.46
N ASP A 82 5.84 24.39 21.94
CA ASP A 82 6.12 25.57 21.14
C ASP A 82 7.25 25.27 20.13
N ASP A 83 8.10 24.27 20.42
CA ASP A 83 9.15 23.80 19.49
C ASP A 83 8.56 23.15 18.24
N TYR A 84 7.30 22.69 18.30
CA TYR A 84 6.63 22.04 17.17
C TYR A 84 5.86 23.02 16.27
N SER A 85 5.74 24.30 16.64
CA SER A 85 4.98 25.30 15.88
C SER A 85 5.71 25.88 14.66
N GLY A 86 6.98 25.53 14.43
CA GLY A 86 7.91 26.25 13.52
C GLY A 86 8.49 25.47 12.33
N GLY A 87 7.88 24.37 11.88
CA GLY A 87 8.23 23.71 10.60
C GLY A 87 9.51 22.83 10.58
N GLU A 88 10.46 22.99 11.50
CA GLU A 88 11.64 22.10 11.62
C GLU A 88 11.37 20.79 12.39
N ALA A 89 10.20 20.70 13.03
CA ALA A 89 9.87 19.62 13.95
C ALA A 89 9.14 18.44 13.28
N SER A 90 8.99 17.33 14.00
CA SER A 90 8.34 16.11 13.52
C SER A 90 6.87 16.36 13.16
N LEU A 91 6.47 16.10 11.89
CA LEU A 91 5.07 16.25 11.44
C LEU A 91 4.10 15.39 12.28
N PHE A 92 4.55 14.23 12.76
CA PHE A 92 3.75 13.38 13.62
C PHE A 92 3.47 13.99 14.99
N MET A 93 4.46 14.67 15.57
CA MET A 93 4.25 15.36 16.83
C MET A 93 3.37 16.59 16.63
N GLN A 94 3.55 17.33 15.53
CA GLN A 94 2.62 18.38 15.14
C GLN A 94 1.20 17.85 15.01
N ASP A 95 0.99 16.73 14.33
CA ASP A 95 -0.35 16.13 14.21
C ASP A 95 -0.89 15.63 15.54
N ALA A 96 -0.05 15.06 16.41
CA ALA A 96 -0.49 14.67 17.75
C ALA A 96 -0.92 15.88 18.58
N LEU A 97 -0.30 17.06 18.39
CA LEU A 97 -0.64 18.28 19.10
C LEU A 97 -1.85 18.99 18.48
N GLU A 98 -1.80 19.25 17.18
CA GLU A 98 -2.69 20.16 16.44
C GLU A 98 -3.90 19.49 15.83
N LEU A 99 -3.81 18.20 15.46
CA LEU A 99 -4.93 17.53 14.77
C LEU A 99 -6.06 17.31 15.79
N ASP A 100 -7.11 18.10 15.63
CA ASP A 100 -8.31 18.06 16.46
C ASP A 100 -9.52 17.66 15.60
N SER A 101 -9.47 16.44 15.07
CA SER A 101 -10.61 15.88 14.34
C SER A 101 -11.54 15.12 15.28
N GLU A 102 -12.85 15.33 15.12
CA GLU A 102 -13.88 14.60 15.87
C GLU A 102 -13.66 13.07 15.78
N ALA A 103 -13.29 12.58 14.59
CA ALA A 103 -12.96 11.18 14.37
C ALA A 103 -11.73 10.70 15.15
N LEU A 104 -10.65 11.49 15.22
CA LEU A 104 -9.48 11.13 16.04
C LEU A 104 -9.82 11.16 17.53
N ASN A 105 -10.54 12.18 18.00
CA ASN A 105 -10.95 12.29 19.39
C ASN A 105 -11.88 11.16 19.83
N HIS A 106 -12.83 10.78 18.97
CA HIS A 106 -13.71 9.65 19.20
C HIS A 106 -12.92 8.33 19.29
N ARG A 107 -11.95 8.12 18.37
CA ARG A 107 -11.03 6.97 18.41
C ARG A 107 -10.20 6.92 19.69
N VAL A 108 -9.62 8.05 20.12
CA VAL A 108 -8.86 8.16 21.37
C VAL A 108 -9.75 7.81 22.57
N ALA A 109 -10.98 8.32 22.62
CA ALA A 109 -11.92 8.03 23.70
C ALA A 109 -12.30 6.54 23.77
N GLY A 110 -12.55 5.89 22.62
CA GLY A 110 -12.82 4.45 22.55
C GLY A 110 -11.60 3.59 22.88
N THR A 111 -10.39 4.11 22.69
CA THR A 111 -9.14 3.38 22.90
C THR A 111 -8.69 3.41 24.37
N PHE A 112 -8.77 4.57 25.02
CA PHE A 112 -8.23 4.80 26.37
C PHE A 112 -9.31 4.66 27.45
N VAL A 113 -9.89 3.46 27.56
CA VAL A 113 -10.94 3.16 28.55
C VAL A 113 -10.33 2.53 29.81
N GLN A 114 -10.85 2.91 30.96
CA GLN A 114 -10.35 2.48 32.26
C GLN A 114 -10.76 1.03 32.57
N GLY A 115 -9.88 0.24 33.19
CA GLY A 115 -10.17 -1.14 33.59
C GLY A 115 -10.21 -2.16 32.45
N GLN A 116 -9.78 -1.78 31.25
CA GLN A 116 -9.62 -2.69 30.11
C GLN A 116 -8.22 -2.61 29.52
N ILE A 117 -7.85 -3.69 28.84
CA ILE A 117 -6.69 -3.74 27.95
C ILE A 117 -7.22 -3.58 26.53
N THR A 118 -6.91 -2.46 25.90
CA THR A 118 -7.29 -2.21 24.50
C THR A 118 -6.17 -2.67 23.59
N VAL A 119 -6.47 -3.59 22.68
CA VAL A 119 -5.55 -3.99 21.60
C VAL A 119 -5.96 -3.26 20.32
N ILE A 120 -5.10 -2.39 19.83
CA ILE A 120 -5.29 -1.67 18.58
C ILE A 120 -4.60 -2.43 17.46
N ASN A 121 -5.39 -2.88 16.50
CA ASN A 121 -4.94 -3.58 15.30
C ASN A 121 -5.13 -2.71 14.06
N GLY A 122 -4.23 -2.83 13.09
CA GLY A 122 -4.28 -2.15 11.79
C GLY A 122 -2.95 -2.29 11.05
N SER A 123 -2.86 -1.96 9.77
CA SER A 123 -1.57 -2.07 9.05
C SER A 123 -0.59 -0.96 9.43
N SER A 124 0.64 -1.04 8.93
CA SER A 124 1.58 0.07 9.04
C SER A 124 1.01 1.35 8.40
N GLY A 125 1.05 2.47 9.12
CA GLY A 125 0.58 3.76 8.60
C GLY A 125 -0.93 4.02 8.69
N SER A 126 -1.65 3.26 9.51
CA SER A 126 -3.08 3.43 9.84
C SER A 126 -3.42 4.51 10.87
N GLY A 127 -2.42 5.25 11.35
CA GLY A 127 -2.63 6.26 12.40
C GLY A 127 -2.78 5.69 13.81
N LYS A 128 -2.45 4.41 14.05
CA LYS A 128 -2.41 3.82 15.41
C LYS A 128 -1.50 4.59 16.35
N SER A 129 -0.23 4.75 15.99
CA SER A 129 0.73 5.48 16.81
C SER A 129 0.31 6.94 17.02
N LEU A 130 -0.38 7.57 16.05
CA LEU A 130 -0.93 8.92 16.21
C LEU A 130 -2.10 8.94 17.22
N THR A 131 -2.99 7.96 17.16
CA THR A 131 -4.08 7.76 18.13
C THR A 131 -3.52 7.54 19.54
N CYS A 132 -2.49 6.68 19.67
CA CYS A 132 -1.83 6.44 20.94
C CYS A 132 -1.08 7.67 21.46
N ALA A 133 -0.37 8.40 20.59
CA ALA A 133 0.31 9.64 20.95
C ALA A 133 -0.69 10.69 21.45
N LYS A 134 -1.79 10.93 20.73
CA LYS A 134 -2.86 11.85 21.16
C LYS A 134 -3.44 11.44 22.52
N GLY A 135 -3.66 10.14 22.71
CA GLY A 135 -4.11 9.60 23.99
C GLY A 135 -3.10 9.78 25.12
N LEU A 136 -1.80 9.58 24.87
CA LEU A 136 -0.74 9.82 25.83
C LEU A 136 -0.69 11.29 26.25
N LEU A 137 -0.75 12.22 25.29
CA LEU A 137 -0.77 13.66 25.56
C LEU A 137 -2.00 14.07 26.38
N LYS A 138 -3.15 13.43 26.15
CA LYS A 138 -4.41 13.72 26.86
C LYS A 138 -4.49 13.11 28.26
N PHE A 139 -4.10 11.85 28.40
CA PHE A 139 -4.33 11.07 29.63
C PHE A 139 -3.09 10.94 30.52
N GLY A 140 -1.90 11.20 29.97
CA GLY A 140 -0.62 10.91 30.64
C GLY A 140 -0.33 9.41 30.69
N GLY A 141 0.94 9.05 30.85
CA GLY A 141 1.34 7.65 30.87
C GLY A 141 2.80 7.41 30.54
N ILE A 142 3.11 6.14 30.30
CA ILE A 142 4.41 5.64 29.86
C ILE A 142 4.23 4.92 28.52
N PRO A 143 4.81 5.45 27.43
CA PRO A 143 4.94 4.73 26.17
C PRO A 143 6.17 3.81 26.19
N LEU A 144 6.00 2.58 25.73
CA LEU A 144 7.07 1.62 25.50
C LEU A 144 7.09 1.27 24.01
N THR A 145 8.02 1.85 23.26
CA THR A 145 8.19 1.52 21.85
C THR A 145 9.04 0.26 21.72
N CYS A 146 8.44 -0.83 21.24
CA CYS A 146 9.16 -2.10 21.11
C CYS A 146 10.14 -2.05 19.92
N PRO A 147 11.29 -2.73 20.01
CA PRO A 147 12.23 -2.81 18.90
C PRO A 147 11.59 -3.62 17.78
N ILE A 148 11.21 -2.96 16.70
CA ILE A 148 11.07 -3.65 15.43
C ILE A 148 12.48 -4.05 15.00
N GLY A 149 12.67 -5.25 14.43
CA GLY A 149 13.94 -5.65 13.83
C GLY A 149 14.32 -4.69 12.69
N ALA A 150 15.26 -5.07 11.82
CA ALA A 150 15.53 -4.34 10.56
C ALA A 150 14.25 -4.03 9.72
N TYR A 151 13.16 -4.70 10.06
CA TYR A 151 11.80 -4.62 9.56
C TYR A 151 11.11 -3.28 9.87
N GLY A 152 10.91 -2.45 8.85
CA GLY A 152 10.09 -1.23 8.93
C GLY A 152 10.79 0.04 9.42
N ALA A 153 12.09 -0.02 9.72
CA ALA A 153 12.91 1.15 9.98
C ALA A 153 13.28 1.81 8.64
N LEU A 154 12.81 3.04 8.44
CA LEU A 154 13.31 3.95 7.42
C LEU A 154 14.72 4.41 7.83
N SER A 155 15.72 3.53 7.72
CA SER A 155 17.16 3.73 8.00
C SER A 155 17.57 4.25 9.40
N ASP A 156 18.77 3.85 9.80
CA ASP A 156 19.25 3.72 11.19
C ASP A 156 19.68 5.01 11.94
N GLU A 157 19.64 6.22 11.37
CA GLU A 157 20.14 7.40 12.11
C GLU A 157 19.25 8.65 12.06
N ALA A 158 18.43 8.82 11.02
CA ALA A 158 17.56 9.99 10.89
C ALA A 158 16.11 9.74 11.35
N ASN A 159 15.69 8.47 11.41
CA ASN A 159 14.36 8.03 11.86
C ASN A 159 14.42 6.71 12.66
N ALA A 160 15.51 6.48 13.41
CA ALA A 160 15.53 5.46 14.47
C ALA A 160 14.24 5.66 15.29
N GLY A 161 13.41 4.60 15.35
CA GLY A 161 11.98 4.66 15.69
C GLY A 161 11.59 5.71 16.75
N ARG A 162 10.46 6.39 16.51
CA ARG A 162 9.90 7.39 17.44
C ARG A 162 9.67 6.76 18.82
N GLY A 163 9.94 7.52 19.89
CA GLY A 163 9.91 7.06 21.28
C GLY A 163 11.31 6.82 21.87
N SER A 164 11.35 6.26 23.08
CA SER A 164 12.59 5.90 23.78
C SER A 164 13.20 4.59 23.26
N HIS A 165 14.53 4.45 23.32
CA HIS A 165 15.24 3.23 22.92
C HIS A 165 15.56 2.29 24.10
N ASP A 166 14.96 2.51 25.26
CA ASP A 166 15.21 1.72 26.47
C ASP A 166 14.60 0.31 26.39
N MET A 167 13.41 0.15 25.79
CA MET A 167 12.84 -1.19 25.54
C MET A 167 13.72 -2.03 24.60
N ARG A 168 14.32 -1.42 23.56
CA ARG A 168 15.31 -2.10 22.71
C ARG A 168 16.50 -2.60 23.54
N ALA A 169 17.07 -1.72 24.36
CA ALA A 169 18.19 -2.08 25.23
C ALA A 169 17.80 -3.16 26.27
N ALA A 170 16.55 -3.19 26.73
CA ALA A 170 16.05 -4.20 27.65
C ALA A 170 15.98 -5.58 27.00
N VAL A 171 15.44 -5.67 25.78
CA VAL A 171 15.36 -6.93 25.03
C VAL A 171 16.75 -7.45 24.66
N GLU A 172 17.63 -6.60 24.13
CA GLU A 172 19.01 -6.96 23.81
C GLU A 172 19.77 -7.49 25.03
N HIS A 173 19.55 -6.85 26.20
CA HIS A 173 20.18 -7.30 27.43
C HIS A 173 19.67 -8.66 27.89
N LEU A 174 18.36 -8.90 27.82
CA LEU A 174 17.77 -10.19 28.16
C LEU A 174 18.38 -11.32 27.30
N GLU A 175 18.55 -11.07 26.00
CA GLU A 175 19.17 -12.03 25.08
C GLU A 175 20.65 -12.32 25.42
N GLN A 176 21.37 -11.34 25.97
CA GLN A 176 22.78 -11.49 26.34
C GLN A 176 22.98 -12.15 27.73
N ARG A 177 21.91 -12.34 28.52
CA ARG A 177 22.01 -12.93 29.85
C ARG A 177 22.25 -14.44 29.77
N SER A 178 23.36 -14.88 30.34
CA SER A 178 23.72 -16.30 30.46
C SER A 178 22.66 -17.16 31.15
N GLN A 179 21.88 -16.57 32.07
CA GLN A 179 20.83 -17.24 32.85
C GLN A 179 19.48 -17.26 32.15
N PHE A 180 19.29 -16.49 31.08
CA PHE A 180 18.03 -16.44 30.33
C PHE A 180 18.05 -17.53 29.26
N LYS A 181 17.30 -18.61 29.47
CA LYS A 181 17.36 -19.82 28.61
C LYS A 181 15.98 -20.43 28.39
N GLN A 182 15.88 -21.27 27.36
CA GLN A 182 14.69 -22.09 27.10
C GLN A 182 14.39 -23.05 28.25
N ILE A 183 13.11 -23.25 28.57
CA ILE A 183 12.69 -24.23 29.57
C ILE A 183 12.78 -25.62 28.93
N THR A 184 13.79 -26.41 29.32
CA THR A 184 14.00 -27.77 28.81
C THR A 184 13.58 -28.82 29.83
N ALA A 185 14.31 -28.94 30.94
CA ALA A 185 14.06 -29.92 32.00
C ALA A 185 14.03 -29.31 33.41
N ASP A 186 14.52 -28.09 33.60
CA ASP A 186 14.55 -27.40 34.88
C ASP A 186 13.29 -26.53 35.07
N PRO A 187 12.38 -26.88 36.00
CA PRO A 187 11.21 -26.06 36.30
C PRO A 187 11.58 -24.71 36.94
N GLU A 188 12.76 -24.55 37.55
CA GLU A 188 13.21 -23.27 38.12
C GLU A 188 13.67 -22.27 37.04
N GLN A 189 13.92 -22.74 35.82
CA GLN A 189 14.30 -21.88 34.69
C GLN A 189 13.19 -20.90 34.32
N GLU A 190 11.91 -21.30 34.42
CA GLU A 190 10.79 -20.38 34.19
C GLU A 190 10.79 -19.25 35.23
N ALA A 191 10.96 -19.60 36.51
CA ALA A 191 11.02 -18.63 37.59
C ALA A 191 12.20 -17.67 37.41
N THR A 192 13.35 -18.20 36.96
CA THR A 192 14.53 -17.40 36.62
C THR A 192 14.26 -16.43 35.47
N ASN A 193 13.66 -16.91 34.38
CA ASN A 193 13.31 -16.06 33.24
C ASN A 193 12.32 -14.95 33.64
N ARG A 194 11.27 -15.30 34.39
CA ARG A 194 10.28 -14.32 34.90
C ARG A 194 10.93 -13.29 35.83
N ARG A 195 11.86 -13.71 36.70
CA ARG A 195 12.63 -12.79 37.56
C ARG A 195 13.46 -11.81 36.72
N LEU A 196 14.17 -12.28 35.69
CA LEU A 196 14.99 -11.42 34.83
C LEU A 196 14.15 -10.42 34.02
N VAL A 197 12.96 -10.84 33.54
CA VAL A 197 12.00 -9.92 32.91
C VAL A 197 11.49 -8.91 33.92
N LYS A 198 11.13 -9.34 35.14
CA LYS A 198 10.72 -8.42 36.23
C LYS A 198 11.79 -7.37 36.52
N GLU A 199 13.05 -7.79 36.71
CA GLU A 199 14.18 -6.87 36.90
C GLU A 199 14.25 -5.83 35.78
N SER A 200 14.09 -6.25 34.53
CA SER A 200 14.15 -5.35 33.36
C SER A 200 12.95 -4.40 33.30
N CYS A 201 11.73 -4.89 33.54
CA CYS A 201 10.52 -4.07 33.61
C CYS A 201 10.60 -3.02 34.73
N MET A 202 11.16 -3.35 35.89
CA MET A 202 11.35 -2.39 36.98
C MET A 202 12.38 -1.31 36.61
N CYS A 203 13.45 -1.66 35.88
CA CYS A 203 14.39 -0.66 35.37
C CYS A 203 13.75 0.28 34.35
N LEU A 204 12.89 -0.23 33.46
CA LEU A 204 12.11 0.58 32.50
C LEU A 204 11.11 1.50 33.25
N LEU A 205 10.44 0.98 34.27
CA LEU A 205 9.51 1.78 35.05
C LEU A 205 10.23 2.91 35.79
N ALA A 206 11.35 2.59 36.44
CA ALA A 206 12.16 3.56 37.16
C ALA A 206 12.76 4.63 36.23
N SER A 207 13.28 4.25 35.05
CA SER A 207 13.82 5.23 34.08
C SER A 207 12.76 6.25 33.69
N HIS A 208 11.53 5.82 33.39
CA HIS A 208 10.44 6.71 33.04
C HIS A 208 9.95 7.57 34.22
N LEU A 209 9.77 6.98 35.41
CA LEU A 209 9.30 7.73 36.59
C LEU A 209 10.29 8.81 37.03
N LEU A 210 11.60 8.50 37.03
CA LEU A 210 12.65 9.47 37.33
C LEU A 210 12.61 10.67 36.38
N VAL A 211 12.44 10.43 35.08
CA VAL A 211 12.34 11.49 34.07
C VAL A 211 11.06 12.29 34.23
N ILE A 212 9.91 11.62 34.40
CA ILE A 212 8.61 12.27 34.60
C ILE A 212 8.67 13.18 35.82
N ARG A 213 9.18 12.69 36.95
CA ARG A 213 9.38 13.49 38.15
C ARG A 213 10.25 14.71 37.87
N LYS A 214 11.40 14.52 37.23
CA LYS A 214 12.33 15.62 36.92
C LYS A 214 11.68 16.67 36.01
N ILE A 215 10.89 16.27 35.01
CA ILE A 215 10.11 17.19 34.15
C ILE A 215 9.09 17.97 34.98
N LEU A 216 8.25 17.28 35.76
CA LEU A 216 7.19 17.91 36.56
C LEU A 216 7.75 18.92 37.58
N CYS A 217 8.89 18.61 38.20
CA CYS A 217 9.60 19.49 39.12
C CYS A 217 10.26 20.71 38.44
N SER A 218 10.52 20.62 37.13
CA SER A 218 11.19 21.68 36.36
C SER A 218 10.21 22.60 35.63
N GLN A 219 8.91 22.31 35.69
CA GLN A 219 7.86 23.13 35.08
C GLN A 219 7.34 24.22 36.03
N PRO A 220 6.81 25.34 35.51
CA PRO A 220 6.15 26.37 36.31
C PRO A 220 5.03 25.80 37.17
N HIS A 221 4.85 26.31 38.40
CA HIS A 221 3.81 25.82 39.31
C HIS A 221 2.38 26.08 38.83
N ASP A 222 2.18 27.15 38.05
CA ASP A 222 0.89 27.58 37.49
C ASP A 222 0.47 26.82 36.22
N LEU A 223 1.31 25.91 35.71
CA LEU A 223 0.99 25.10 34.54
C LEU A 223 -0.20 24.16 34.81
N SER A 224 -1.20 24.18 33.92
CA SER A 224 -2.38 23.33 34.03
C SER A 224 -2.03 21.84 33.95
N CYS A 225 -2.85 20.98 34.57
CA CYS A 225 -2.65 19.53 34.55
C CYS A 225 -2.57 18.97 33.12
N GLU A 226 -3.49 19.39 32.23
CA GLU A 226 -3.51 18.99 30.83
C GLU A 226 -2.18 19.32 30.14
N LYS A 227 -1.65 20.50 30.40
CA LYS A 227 -0.39 20.93 29.81
C LYS A 227 0.80 20.15 30.39
N ARG A 228 0.82 19.85 31.69
CA ARG A 228 1.84 18.97 32.28
C ARG A 228 1.88 17.59 31.62
N LYS A 229 0.71 16.99 31.39
CA LYS A 229 0.59 15.70 30.68
C LYS A 229 1.13 15.78 29.26
N GLU A 230 0.75 16.82 28.52
CA GLU A 230 1.21 17.06 27.16
C GLU A 230 2.75 17.17 27.10
N GLU A 231 3.35 18.00 27.95
CA GLU A 231 4.80 18.21 27.99
C GLU A 231 5.58 16.94 28.39
N CYS A 232 5.09 16.17 29.37
CA CYS A 232 5.65 14.86 29.71
C CYS A 232 5.51 13.86 28.56
N GLY A 233 4.39 13.90 27.83
CA GLY A 233 4.15 13.03 26.68
C GLY A 233 5.05 13.35 25.50
N ILE A 234 5.22 14.64 25.16
CA ILE A 234 6.13 15.11 24.09
C ILE A 234 7.54 14.57 24.32
N PHE A 235 8.07 14.75 25.54
CA PHE A 235 9.43 14.33 25.85
C PHE A 235 9.64 12.81 25.71
N GLN A 236 8.63 12.02 26.08
CA GLN A 236 8.68 10.56 25.95
C GLN A 236 8.53 10.09 24.49
N LEU A 237 7.69 10.77 23.70
CA LEU A 237 7.42 10.44 22.30
C LEU A 237 8.58 10.82 21.36
N ASP A 238 9.35 11.83 21.71
CA ASP A 238 10.44 12.37 20.89
C ASP A 238 11.76 12.48 21.68
N ALA A 239 12.06 11.46 22.49
CA ALA A 239 13.22 11.44 23.39
C ALA A 239 14.56 11.69 22.66
N MET A 240 14.65 11.30 21.38
CA MET A 240 15.83 11.50 20.53
C MET A 240 16.02 12.97 20.12
N PHE A 241 14.96 13.78 20.03
CA PHE A 241 15.06 15.21 19.74
C PHE A 241 15.76 15.96 20.89
N PHE A 242 15.59 15.48 22.13
CA PHE A 242 16.12 16.14 23.33
C PHE A 242 17.51 15.65 23.76
N ARG A 243 18.21 14.87 22.93
CA ARG A 243 19.56 14.36 23.28
C ARG A 243 20.59 15.50 23.35
N PRO A 244 21.52 15.48 24.33
CA PRO A 244 22.51 16.54 24.50
C PRO A 244 23.59 16.52 23.41
N THR A 245 23.81 15.37 22.76
CA THR A 245 24.84 15.20 21.72
C THR A 245 24.26 14.50 20.49
N PRO A 246 24.49 15.01 19.27
CA PRO A 246 24.14 14.30 18.04
C PRO A 246 24.75 12.89 18.00
N GLY A 247 23.96 11.89 17.59
CA GLY A 247 24.37 10.47 17.61
C GLY A 247 24.38 9.82 19.00
N GLY A 248 24.08 10.55 20.07
CA GLY A 248 24.02 10.03 21.43
C GLY A 248 22.76 9.20 21.74
N GLN A 249 22.79 8.50 22.87
CA GLN A 249 21.67 7.75 23.46
C GLN A 249 20.66 8.69 24.12
N ASP A 250 19.37 8.38 24.04
CA ASP A 250 18.34 9.10 24.77
C ASP A 250 18.43 8.87 26.29
N ILE A 251 17.80 9.76 27.06
CA ILE A 251 17.90 9.74 28.53
C ILE A 251 17.34 8.45 29.15
N PHE A 252 16.26 7.89 28.60
CA PHE A 252 15.64 6.68 29.12
C PHE A 252 16.58 5.49 28.92
N GLN A 253 17.20 5.36 27.74
CA GLN A 253 18.18 4.32 27.47
C GLN A 253 19.41 4.43 28.38
N ARG A 254 19.89 5.66 28.64
CA ARG A 254 21.01 5.90 29.55
C ARG A 254 20.67 5.51 30.99
N LEU A 255 19.51 5.93 31.49
CA LEU A 255 19.04 5.61 32.84
C LEU A 255 18.80 4.11 33.00
N PHE A 256 18.18 3.46 32.01
CA PHE A 256 17.99 2.01 32.01
C PHE A 256 19.31 1.25 32.18
N LYS A 257 20.37 1.63 31.45
CA LYS A 257 21.71 1.01 31.58
C LYS A 257 22.35 1.23 32.95
N VAL A 258 22.08 2.37 33.59
CA VAL A 258 22.53 2.63 34.97
C VAL A 258 21.77 1.73 35.95
N LEU A 259 20.44 1.74 35.89
CA LEU A 259 19.55 0.98 36.78
C LEU A 259 19.73 -0.53 36.66
N GLN A 260 20.05 -1.03 35.47
CA GLN A 260 20.37 -2.44 35.24
C GLN A 260 21.56 -2.95 36.07
N ARG A 261 22.50 -2.06 36.40
CA ARG A 261 23.64 -2.35 37.27
C ARG A 261 23.30 -2.20 38.75
N ALA A 262 22.14 -1.66 39.11
CA ALA A 262 21.70 -1.59 40.49
C ALA A 262 21.12 -2.94 40.98
N PRO A 263 21.21 -3.24 42.28
CA PRO A 263 20.44 -4.27 42.97
C PRO A 263 18.94 -4.07 42.77
N HIS A 264 18.16 -5.16 42.76
CA HIS A 264 16.73 -5.11 42.46
C HIS A 264 15.93 -4.33 43.52
N ASP A 265 16.26 -4.50 44.80
CA ASP A 265 15.72 -3.73 45.93
C ASP A 265 15.91 -2.22 45.73
N VAL A 266 17.10 -1.80 45.29
CA VAL A 266 17.38 -0.38 44.99
C VAL A 266 16.50 0.14 43.84
N VAL A 267 16.26 -0.67 42.81
CA VAL A 267 15.37 -0.27 41.70
C VAL A 267 13.92 -0.24 42.14
N GLU A 268 13.47 -1.17 42.98
CA GLU A 268 12.13 -1.15 43.59
C GLU A 268 11.94 0.10 44.45
N ASP A 269 12.94 0.47 45.26
CA ASP A 269 12.92 1.70 46.06
C ASP A 269 12.76 2.95 45.17
N PHE A 270 13.45 3.02 44.02
CA PHE A 270 13.23 4.12 43.07
C PHE A 270 11.80 4.15 42.53
N VAL A 271 11.27 3.00 42.08
CA VAL A 271 9.89 2.94 41.58
C VAL A 271 8.89 3.41 42.63
N GLU A 272 9.03 2.95 43.87
CA GLU A 272 8.09 3.26 44.95
C GLU A 272 8.19 4.71 45.39
N ASN A 273 9.40 5.21 45.64
CA ASN A 273 9.61 6.59 46.06
C ASN A 273 9.22 7.61 44.98
N ASP A 274 9.59 7.37 43.72
CA ASP A 274 9.28 8.29 42.62
C ASP A 274 7.79 8.23 42.25
N TRP A 275 7.16 7.06 42.30
CA TRP A 275 5.70 6.97 42.11
C TRP A 275 4.95 7.66 43.24
N GLU A 276 5.28 7.38 44.51
CA GLU A 276 4.66 8.03 45.67
C GLU A 276 4.81 9.55 45.60
N TYR A 277 5.99 10.03 45.21
CA TYR A 277 6.22 11.46 45.00
C TYR A 277 5.29 12.04 43.94
N VAL A 278 5.20 11.42 42.76
CA VAL A 278 4.35 11.92 41.67
C VAL A 278 2.86 11.84 42.03
N ASP A 279 2.42 10.76 42.66
CA ASP A 279 1.04 10.57 43.10
C ASP A 279 0.62 11.59 44.18
N CYS A 280 1.52 11.88 45.14
CA CYS A 280 1.25 12.85 46.19
C CYS A 280 1.27 14.31 45.71
N HIS A 281 2.20 14.66 44.82
CA HIS A 281 2.40 16.07 44.41
C HIS A 281 1.67 16.44 43.12
N TYR A 282 1.36 15.45 42.28
CA TYR A 282 0.72 15.64 40.98
C TYR A 282 -0.41 14.61 40.74
N PRO A 283 -1.36 14.44 41.69
CA PRO A 283 -2.40 13.40 41.61
C PRO A 283 -3.25 13.50 40.34
N ASP A 284 -3.54 14.72 39.87
CA ASP A 284 -4.34 14.91 38.65
C ASP A 284 -3.62 14.46 37.37
N VAL A 285 -2.28 14.48 37.37
CA VAL A 285 -1.44 14.00 36.25
C VAL A 285 -1.54 12.48 36.15
N VAL A 286 -1.57 11.78 37.29
CA VAL A 286 -1.51 10.32 37.36
C VAL A 286 -2.83 9.62 37.68
N LYS A 287 -3.90 10.36 37.98
CA LYS A 287 -5.27 9.83 38.20
C LYS A 287 -5.70 8.81 37.15
N ASP A 288 -5.22 9.03 35.93
CA ASP A 288 -5.70 8.46 34.68
C ASP A 288 -4.57 7.78 33.89
N PHE A 289 -3.46 7.50 34.57
CA PHE A 289 -2.19 7.10 33.99
C PHE A 289 -2.30 5.82 33.14
N SER A 290 -1.75 5.89 31.93
CA SER A 290 -1.84 4.81 30.94
C SER A 290 -0.50 4.13 30.68
N LEU A 291 -0.56 2.82 30.45
CA LEU A 291 0.53 2.06 29.85
C LEU A 291 0.25 1.93 28.36
N TRP A 292 1.18 2.34 27.52
CA TRP A 292 1.10 2.11 26.09
C TRP A 292 2.30 1.26 25.64
N VAL A 293 2.03 0.14 24.99
CA VAL A 293 3.05 -0.69 24.33
C VAL A 293 2.86 -0.53 22.82
N ASP A 294 3.77 0.17 22.15
CA ASP A 294 3.76 0.33 20.69
C ASP A 294 4.60 -0.75 20.01
N GLU A 295 4.24 -1.07 18.77
CA GLU A 295 4.89 -2.10 17.95
C GLU A 295 4.98 -3.45 18.68
N ALA A 296 3.93 -3.78 19.44
CA ALA A 296 3.89 -4.88 20.39
C ALA A 296 4.04 -6.26 19.73
N GLN A 297 3.86 -6.38 18.42
CA GLN A 297 4.13 -7.61 17.67
C GLN A 297 5.59 -8.07 17.83
N ALA A 298 6.53 -7.15 18.07
CA ALA A 298 7.92 -7.50 18.35
C ALA A 298 8.05 -8.34 19.63
N LEU A 299 7.33 -7.97 20.70
CA LEU A 299 7.32 -8.76 21.94
C LEU A 299 6.40 -9.97 21.86
N ALA A 300 5.35 -9.90 21.04
CA ALA A 300 4.39 -10.99 20.87
C ALA A 300 4.96 -12.16 20.04
N SER A 301 5.96 -11.91 19.21
CA SER A 301 6.70 -12.94 18.44
C SER A 301 7.99 -13.39 19.12
N LYS A 302 8.61 -12.55 19.97
CA LYS A 302 9.82 -12.91 20.69
C LYS A 302 9.60 -14.03 21.70
N PHE A 303 10.46 -15.04 21.60
CA PHE A 303 10.51 -16.24 22.43
C PHE A 303 9.26 -17.14 22.39
N ASP A 304 8.34 -16.92 21.44
CA ASP A 304 7.07 -17.65 21.34
C ASP A 304 7.27 -19.17 21.10
N SER A 305 8.26 -19.55 20.27
CA SER A 305 8.59 -20.95 19.98
C SER A 305 9.57 -21.58 20.97
N GLY A 306 10.30 -20.78 21.74
CA GLY A 306 11.43 -21.24 22.55
C GLY A 306 11.09 -21.76 23.95
N ALA A 307 9.80 -21.88 24.30
CA ALA A 307 9.34 -22.26 25.64
C ALA A 307 10.10 -21.51 26.76
N HIS A 308 10.36 -20.21 26.61
CA HIS A 308 11.01 -19.41 27.68
C HIS A 308 10.02 -19.06 28.80
N PHE A 309 8.74 -19.02 28.46
CA PHE A 309 7.63 -18.80 29.39
C PHE A 309 6.53 -19.81 29.08
N LEU A 310 5.86 -20.31 30.12
CA LEU A 310 4.76 -21.26 29.98
C LEU A 310 3.46 -20.64 30.50
N SER A 311 2.34 -21.14 29.99
CA SER A 311 1.03 -20.72 30.46
C SER A 311 0.76 -21.29 31.85
N THR A 312 0.44 -20.41 32.80
CA THR A 312 0.02 -20.80 34.16
C THR A 312 -1.21 -21.72 34.15
N THR A 313 -2.15 -21.48 33.24
CA THR A 313 -3.37 -22.29 33.07
C THR A 313 -3.19 -23.54 32.21
N LYS A 314 -2.10 -23.63 31.42
CA LYS A 314 -1.81 -24.74 30.51
C LYS A 314 -0.29 -24.97 30.50
N PRO A 315 0.29 -25.66 31.50
CA PRO A 315 1.73 -25.67 31.77
C PRO A 315 2.66 -26.14 30.64
N LYS A 316 2.11 -26.71 29.55
CA LYS A 316 2.88 -27.13 28.35
C LYS A 316 2.77 -26.15 27.17
N LYS A 317 1.95 -25.11 27.29
CA LYS A 317 1.73 -24.14 26.23
C LYS A 317 2.71 -22.98 26.40
N PRO A 318 3.62 -22.72 25.44
CA PRO A 318 4.53 -21.59 25.51
C PRO A 318 3.80 -20.25 25.44
N ARG A 319 4.47 -19.21 25.94
CA ARG A 319 4.00 -17.83 25.96
C ARG A 319 5.08 -16.89 25.44
N PRO A 320 4.71 -15.86 24.67
CA PRO A 320 5.66 -14.86 24.20
C PRO A 320 6.01 -13.85 25.30
N LEU A 321 7.10 -13.11 25.09
CA LEU A 321 7.63 -12.09 26.02
C LEU A 321 6.60 -11.01 26.38
N LEU A 322 5.68 -10.67 25.49
CA LEU A 322 4.62 -9.69 25.76
C LEU A 322 3.79 -10.06 27.01
N THR A 323 3.56 -11.35 27.25
CA THR A 323 2.74 -11.86 28.36
C THR A 323 3.29 -11.42 29.72
N PRO A 324 4.51 -11.83 30.13
CA PRO A 324 5.06 -11.42 31.43
C PRO A 324 5.25 -9.91 31.53
N VAL A 325 5.59 -9.21 30.44
CA VAL A 325 5.77 -7.74 30.45
C VAL A 325 4.48 -7.03 30.88
N VAL A 326 3.35 -7.36 30.23
CA VAL A 326 2.05 -6.75 30.57
C VAL A 326 1.60 -7.15 31.98
N GLU A 327 1.78 -8.42 32.38
CA GLU A 327 1.46 -8.88 33.73
C GLU A 327 2.20 -8.05 34.79
N ILE A 328 3.53 -7.91 34.65
CA ILE A 328 4.39 -7.22 35.62
C ILE A 328 3.98 -5.74 35.78
N PHE A 329 3.77 -5.02 34.68
CA PHE A 329 3.40 -3.61 34.76
C PHE A 329 2.01 -3.41 35.37
N MET A 330 1.04 -4.24 34.99
CA MET A 330 -0.33 -4.09 35.48
C MET A 330 -0.49 -4.52 36.95
N GLU A 331 0.30 -5.50 37.43
CA GLU A 331 0.32 -5.90 38.85
C GLU A 331 0.75 -4.76 39.79
N ARG A 332 1.51 -3.76 39.31
CA ARG A 332 1.90 -2.59 40.12
C ARG A 332 0.75 -1.65 40.45
N LYS A 333 -0.42 -1.79 39.81
CA LYS A 333 -1.63 -0.94 40.00
C LYS A 333 -1.42 0.57 39.76
N ILE A 334 -0.27 0.94 39.17
CA ILE A 334 0.10 2.28 38.70
C ILE A 334 -0.81 2.69 37.52
N PHE A 335 -0.96 1.79 36.55
CA PHE A 335 -1.70 2.07 35.33
C PHE A 335 -3.18 1.75 35.48
N LYS A 336 -4.04 2.67 35.05
CA LYS A 336 -5.51 2.49 35.02
C LYS A 336 -6.03 2.10 33.64
N ARG A 337 -5.20 2.30 32.61
CA ARG A 337 -5.46 2.02 31.20
C ARG A 337 -4.27 1.28 30.61
N CYS A 338 -4.50 0.30 29.75
CA CYS A 338 -3.44 -0.37 29.02
C CYS A 338 -3.83 -0.41 27.53
N VAL A 339 -2.95 0.11 26.68
CA VAL A 339 -3.13 0.15 25.24
C VAL A 339 -1.96 -0.59 24.60
N ILE A 340 -2.28 -1.59 23.78
CA ILE A 340 -1.30 -2.41 23.06
C ILE A 340 -1.54 -2.16 21.58
N SER A 341 -0.58 -1.54 20.91
CA SER A 341 -0.64 -1.21 19.48
C SER A 341 0.30 -2.13 18.72
N GLY A 342 -0.18 -2.73 17.63
CA GLY A 342 0.64 -3.57 16.77
C GLY A 342 0.02 -3.86 15.40
N ILE A 343 0.77 -4.58 14.57
CA ILE A 343 0.31 -4.95 13.21
C ILE A 343 -0.72 -6.08 13.29
N SER A 344 -1.75 -6.01 12.45
CA SER A 344 -3.03 -6.73 12.49
C SER A 344 -3.01 -8.25 12.29
N VAL A 345 -1.87 -8.92 12.30
CA VAL A 345 -1.76 -10.21 11.59
C VAL A 345 -2.20 -11.40 12.38
N SER A 346 -2.48 -11.21 13.67
CA SER A 346 -3.32 -12.15 14.37
C SER A 346 -3.84 -11.51 15.64
N PRO A 347 -5.12 -11.10 15.67
CA PRO A 347 -5.83 -10.97 16.94
C PRO A 347 -5.58 -12.19 17.83
N GLN A 348 -5.36 -13.38 17.25
CA GLN A 348 -5.03 -14.59 17.99
C GLN A 348 -3.64 -14.55 18.64
N ILE A 349 -2.61 -13.88 18.10
CA ILE A 349 -1.30 -13.73 18.76
C ILE A 349 -1.45 -12.88 20.02
N PHE A 350 -2.13 -11.73 19.92
CA PHE A 350 -2.42 -10.90 21.09
C PHE A 350 -3.37 -11.60 22.07
N ASN A 351 -4.39 -12.32 21.59
CA ASN A 351 -5.23 -13.14 22.44
C ASN A 351 -4.44 -14.25 23.15
N VAL A 352 -3.55 -14.94 22.45
CA VAL A 352 -2.70 -16.00 23.03
C VAL A 352 -1.72 -15.43 24.06
N ALA A 353 -1.20 -14.22 23.81
CA ALA A 353 -0.30 -13.50 24.71
C ALA A 353 -1.03 -12.91 25.94
N LEU A 354 -2.27 -12.46 25.79
CA LEU A 354 -2.96 -11.67 26.81
C LEU A 354 -4.07 -12.42 27.54
N GLN A 355 -4.54 -13.57 27.03
CA GLN A 355 -5.57 -14.41 27.66
C GLN A 355 -5.24 -14.85 29.10
N SER A 356 -3.96 -15.08 29.42
CA SER A 356 -3.57 -15.40 30.79
C SER A 356 -3.54 -14.16 31.69
N SER A 357 -3.22 -13.00 31.10
CA SER A 357 -3.17 -11.72 31.81
C SER A 357 -4.56 -11.23 32.19
N THR A 358 -5.59 -11.42 31.34
CA THR A 358 -6.97 -11.03 31.67
C THR A 358 -7.54 -11.76 32.88
N ALA A 359 -7.38 -13.08 32.91
CA ALA A 359 -7.86 -13.90 34.02
C ALA A 359 -7.19 -13.52 35.35
N ARG A 360 -5.93 -13.09 35.32
CA ARG A 360 -5.18 -12.67 36.52
C ARG A 360 -5.47 -11.24 36.94
N LEU A 361 -5.65 -10.34 35.96
CA LEU A 361 -5.81 -8.90 36.20
C LEU A 361 -7.27 -8.48 36.38
N ASN A 362 -8.23 -9.39 36.16
CA ASN A 362 -9.67 -9.09 36.14
C ASN A 362 -10.01 -7.94 35.16
N SER A 363 -9.33 -7.92 34.02
CA SER A 363 -9.46 -6.89 32.98
C SER A 363 -10.05 -7.48 31.72
N ARG A 364 -10.94 -6.74 31.05
CA ARG A 364 -11.48 -7.10 29.74
C ARG A 364 -10.48 -6.76 28.64
N ILE A 365 -10.27 -7.67 27.67
CA ILE A 365 -9.62 -7.30 26.40
C ILE A 365 -10.69 -6.78 25.43
N VAL A 366 -10.41 -5.62 24.86
CA VAL A 366 -11.18 -5.05 23.76
C VAL A 366 -10.27 -4.90 22.56
N GLU A 367 -10.65 -5.50 21.44
CA GLU A 367 -9.95 -5.34 20.18
C GLU A 367 -10.60 -4.21 19.38
N LEU A 368 -9.79 -3.25 18.95
CA LEU A 368 -10.18 -2.17 18.05
C LEU A 368 -9.36 -2.27 16.77
N THR A 369 -10.03 -2.38 15.63
CA THR A 369 -9.38 -2.31 14.32
C THR A 369 -9.49 -0.89 13.79
N ILE A 370 -8.35 -0.26 13.49
CA ILE A 370 -8.30 1.07 12.88
C ILE A 370 -8.16 0.89 11.37
N ALA A 371 -9.06 1.54 10.60
CA ALA A 371 -8.96 1.61 9.15
C ALA A 371 -7.67 2.32 8.73
N ASP A 372 -7.06 1.83 7.65
CA ASP A 372 -5.76 2.31 7.25
C ASP A 372 -5.83 3.60 6.42
N GLY A 373 -5.09 4.63 6.83
CA GLY A 373 -4.78 5.78 5.99
C GLY A 373 -5.85 6.86 5.94
N PHE A 374 -5.89 7.61 4.83
CA PHE A 374 -6.94 8.59 4.57
C PHE A 374 -8.21 7.87 4.10
N LEU A 375 -9.38 8.28 4.60
CA LEU A 375 -10.68 7.69 4.25
C LEU A 375 -10.98 7.83 2.76
N ASP A 376 -10.60 8.96 2.18
CA ASP A 376 -10.73 9.23 0.75
C ASP A 376 -9.58 10.11 0.22
N LYS A 377 -9.55 10.29 -1.10
CA LYS A 377 -8.56 11.14 -1.77
C LYS A 377 -8.66 12.61 -1.33
N GLU A 378 -9.84 13.08 -0.98
CA GLU A 378 -10.07 14.49 -0.63
C GLU A 378 -9.57 14.81 0.79
N GLU A 379 -9.67 13.87 1.73
CA GLU A 379 -9.03 13.96 3.04
C GLU A 379 -7.51 14.02 2.90
N GLN A 380 -6.93 13.15 2.07
CA GLN A 380 -5.50 13.18 1.75
C GLN A 380 -5.09 14.51 1.14
N ARG A 381 -5.87 15.00 0.16
CA ARG A 381 -5.64 16.29 -0.49
C ARG A 381 -5.65 17.44 0.51
N ARG A 382 -6.68 17.52 1.37
CA ARG A 382 -6.80 18.53 2.43
C ARG A 382 -5.61 18.48 3.38
N TYR A 383 -5.15 17.28 3.74
CA TYR A 383 -3.96 17.11 4.57
C TYR A 383 -2.70 17.67 3.90
N ILE A 384 -2.43 17.30 2.63
CA ILE A 384 -1.26 17.80 1.88
C ILE A 384 -1.29 19.32 1.76
N VAL A 385 -2.46 19.89 1.40
CA VAL A 385 -2.64 21.34 1.28
C VAL A 385 -2.39 22.02 2.64
N HIS A 386 -2.99 21.52 3.71
CA HIS A 386 -2.83 22.11 5.04
C HIS A 386 -1.37 22.13 5.50
N LYS A 387 -0.61 21.06 5.24
CA LYS A 387 0.79 20.96 5.69
C LYS A 387 1.79 21.66 4.79
N LEU A 388 1.59 21.64 3.48
CA LEU A 388 2.58 22.16 2.53
C LEU A 388 2.27 23.57 2.04
N ARG A 389 1.03 24.07 2.16
CA ARG A 389 0.70 25.40 1.62
C ARG A 389 1.52 26.54 2.27
N PRO A 390 1.68 26.61 3.60
CA PRO A 390 2.49 27.67 4.22
C PRO A 390 3.93 27.69 3.70
N TRP A 391 4.55 26.52 3.56
CA TRP A 391 5.89 26.37 3.00
C TRP A 391 5.96 26.77 1.52
N ALA A 392 4.95 26.40 0.72
CA ALA A 392 4.91 26.73 -0.70
C ALA A 392 4.82 28.26 -0.90
N ASP A 393 4.01 28.93 -0.10
CA ASP A 393 3.89 30.40 -0.11
C ASP A 393 5.20 31.07 0.33
N GLU A 394 5.87 30.54 1.37
CA GLU A 394 7.15 31.07 1.87
C GLU A 394 8.29 30.96 0.84
N ILE A 395 8.41 29.80 0.17
CA ILE A 395 9.47 29.53 -0.80
C ILE A 395 9.17 30.13 -2.18
N GLY A 396 7.94 30.59 -2.40
CA GLY A 396 7.50 31.22 -3.64
C GLY A 396 7.16 30.23 -4.76
N ILE A 397 6.63 29.05 -4.40
CA ILE A 397 6.06 28.11 -5.37
C ILE A 397 4.76 28.70 -5.92
N SER A 398 4.60 28.72 -7.25
CA SER A 398 3.36 29.24 -7.85
C SER A 398 2.15 28.38 -7.49
N GLU A 399 0.97 29.00 -7.41
CA GLU A 399 -0.29 28.30 -7.13
C GLU A 399 -0.53 27.15 -8.14
N GLU A 400 -0.29 27.40 -9.43
CA GLU A 400 -0.42 26.37 -10.47
C GLU A 400 0.51 25.16 -10.22
N SER A 401 1.76 25.42 -9.83
CA SER A 401 2.74 24.36 -9.55
C SER A 401 2.37 23.59 -8.27
N PHE A 402 1.88 24.29 -7.25
CA PHE A 402 1.46 23.71 -5.99
C PHE A 402 0.22 22.82 -6.15
N ASP A 403 -0.81 23.31 -6.83
CA ASP A 403 -2.02 22.51 -7.10
C ASP A 403 -1.70 21.26 -7.91
N TYR A 404 -0.75 21.39 -8.85
CA TYR A 404 -0.26 20.24 -9.59
C TYR A 404 0.50 19.28 -8.67
N LEU A 405 1.39 19.76 -7.80
CA LEU A 405 2.11 18.92 -6.83
C LEU A 405 1.16 18.13 -5.94
N VAL A 406 0.11 18.78 -5.45
CA VAL A 406 -0.95 18.16 -4.64
C VAL A 406 -1.65 17.05 -5.42
N LEU A 407 -2.01 17.27 -6.69
CA LEU A 407 -2.58 16.23 -7.55
C LEU A 407 -1.63 15.03 -7.67
N ARG A 408 -0.35 15.28 -7.98
CA ARG A 408 0.67 14.22 -8.13
C ARG A 408 0.79 13.38 -6.87
N MET A 409 0.94 14.04 -5.72
CA MET A 409 1.06 13.37 -4.41
C MET A 409 -0.21 12.59 -4.05
N THR A 410 -1.40 13.14 -4.32
CA THR A 410 -2.69 12.47 -4.03
C THR A 410 -2.88 11.23 -4.88
N ILE A 411 -2.42 11.24 -6.13
CA ILE A 411 -2.47 10.06 -7.00
C ILE A 411 -1.46 9.00 -6.52
N ILE A 412 -0.18 9.37 -6.40
CA ILE A 412 0.89 8.38 -6.23
C ILE A 412 1.06 7.88 -4.79
N LEU A 413 0.79 8.73 -3.80
CA LEU A 413 0.92 8.40 -2.37
C LEU A 413 -0.40 7.92 -1.77
N ARG A 414 -1.41 7.60 -2.59
CA ARG A 414 -2.74 7.14 -2.15
C ARG A 414 -2.62 5.91 -1.24
N GLY A 415 -3.44 5.90 -0.18
CA GLY A 415 -3.50 4.81 0.80
C GLY A 415 -2.92 5.25 2.15
N ARG A 416 -1.71 4.81 2.50
CA ARG A 416 -1.13 4.96 3.85
C ARG A 416 -0.83 6.43 4.21
N TYR A 417 -1.33 6.86 5.37
CA TYR A 417 -1.00 8.16 5.96
C TYR A 417 0.52 8.30 6.15
N ARG A 418 1.22 7.25 6.60
CA ARG A 418 2.69 7.29 6.84
C ARG A 418 3.49 7.69 5.61
N LEU A 419 3.10 7.23 4.41
CA LEU A 419 3.82 7.56 3.17
C LEU A 419 3.63 9.03 2.79
N THR A 420 2.39 9.52 2.85
CA THR A 420 2.07 10.92 2.56
C THR A 420 2.70 11.88 3.57
N ALA A 421 2.59 11.54 4.86
CA ALA A 421 3.20 12.30 5.95
C ALA A 421 4.73 12.30 5.82
N PHE A 422 5.35 11.14 5.53
CA PHE A 422 6.79 11.05 5.30
C PHE A 422 7.24 11.98 4.15
N CYS A 423 6.58 11.90 3.00
CA CYS A 423 6.96 12.72 1.84
C CYS A 423 6.80 14.22 2.16
N SER A 424 5.69 14.60 2.80
CA SER A 424 5.45 15.98 3.24
C SER A 424 6.50 16.45 4.26
N GLU A 425 6.84 15.60 5.22
CA GLU A 425 7.86 15.88 6.24
C GLU A 425 9.23 16.09 5.61
N GLN A 426 9.61 15.28 4.61
CA GLN A 426 10.89 15.47 3.93
C GLN A 426 10.91 16.74 3.06
N ILE A 427 9.80 17.11 2.42
CA ILE A 427 9.69 18.37 1.68
C ILE A 427 9.93 19.57 2.63
N LEU A 428 9.26 19.57 3.78
CA LEU A 428 9.41 20.62 4.80
C LEU A 428 10.83 20.64 5.40
N ARG A 429 11.34 19.49 5.83
CA ARG A 429 12.68 19.35 6.44
C ARG A 429 13.81 19.72 5.49
N THR A 430 13.67 19.48 4.19
CA THR A 430 14.69 19.83 3.21
C THR A 430 14.56 21.27 2.74
N GLY A 431 13.37 21.88 2.88
CA GLY A 431 13.07 23.21 2.33
C GLY A 431 13.23 23.24 0.81
N THR A 432 12.93 22.12 0.13
CA THR A 432 13.26 21.92 -1.28
C THR A 432 12.67 23.04 -2.16
N LYS A 433 13.40 23.50 -3.17
CA LYS A 433 12.82 24.36 -4.23
C LYS A 433 12.40 23.57 -5.46
N SER A 434 12.55 22.25 -5.39
CA SER A 434 12.32 21.31 -6.47
C SER A 434 11.37 20.18 -6.05
N PRO A 435 10.17 20.48 -5.53
CA PRO A 435 9.26 19.47 -5.00
C PRO A 435 8.80 18.44 -6.04
N HIS A 436 8.64 18.82 -7.31
CA HIS A 436 8.23 17.88 -8.35
C HIS A 436 9.30 16.83 -8.60
N ARG A 437 10.58 17.23 -8.70
CA ARG A 437 11.73 16.31 -8.78
C ARG A 437 11.87 15.48 -7.53
N PHE A 438 11.61 16.08 -6.36
CA PHE A 438 11.70 15.38 -5.07
C PHE A 438 10.69 14.22 -5.02
N VAL A 439 9.42 14.47 -5.36
CA VAL A 439 8.38 13.43 -5.41
C VAL A 439 8.74 12.33 -6.42
N THR A 440 9.19 12.69 -7.63
CA THR A 440 9.66 11.73 -8.63
C THR A 440 10.79 10.84 -8.07
N ALA A 441 11.75 11.42 -7.36
CA ALA A 441 12.88 10.69 -6.80
C ALA A 441 12.50 9.81 -5.60
N VAL A 442 11.57 10.24 -4.73
CA VAL A 442 11.03 9.41 -3.64
C VAL A 442 10.31 8.19 -4.20
N VAL A 443 9.48 8.37 -5.22
CA VAL A 443 8.73 7.28 -5.87
C VAL A 443 9.67 6.29 -6.54
N LEU A 444 10.73 6.78 -7.18
CA LEU A 444 11.79 5.94 -7.74
C LEU A 444 12.52 5.14 -6.65
N ALA A 445 12.87 5.77 -5.53
CA ALA A 445 13.58 5.09 -4.45
C ALA A 445 12.75 3.99 -3.78
N LEU A 446 11.44 4.22 -3.59
CA LEU A 446 10.56 3.29 -2.87
C LEU A 446 9.95 2.20 -3.77
N GLY A 447 9.54 2.57 -4.98
CA GLY A 447 8.79 1.70 -5.90
C GLY A 447 9.57 1.24 -7.13
N ASN A 448 10.80 1.73 -7.32
CA ASN A 448 11.55 1.61 -8.58
C ASN A 448 10.71 2.01 -9.81
N PHE A 449 9.92 3.07 -9.65
CA PHE A 449 9.01 3.61 -10.66
C PHE A 449 9.43 5.03 -11.04
N VAL A 450 9.41 5.35 -12.33
CA VAL A 450 9.71 6.71 -12.79
C VAL A 450 8.42 7.46 -13.09
N LEU A 451 8.16 8.53 -12.33
CA LEU A 451 7.10 9.46 -12.65
C LEU A 451 7.43 10.29 -13.90
N THR A 452 6.45 10.46 -14.79
CA THR A 452 6.60 11.21 -16.05
C THR A 452 5.65 12.40 -16.15
N ASP A 453 4.76 12.54 -15.18
CA ASP A 453 3.73 13.58 -15.10
C ASP A 453 4.24 14.96 -14.67
N GLY A 454 5.49 15.07 -14.18
CA GLY A 454 6.07 16.34 -13.70
C GLY A 454 6.23 17.42 -14.78
N GLY A 455 6.40 17.00 -16.05
CA GLY A 455 6.35 17.86 -17.24
C GLY A 455 7.13 19.17 -17.14
N LYS A 456 6.43 20.28 -17.44
CA LYS A 456 7.01 21.64 -17.41
C LYS A 456 7.47 22.07 -16.01
N PHE A 457 6.82 21.60 -14.94
CA PHE A 457 7.16 21.99 -13.57
C PHE A 457 8.47 21.36 -13.15
N GLU A 458 8.61 20.05 -13.34
CA GLU A 458 9.88 19.35 -13.05
C GLU A 458 11.03 19.89 -13.92
N SER A 459 10.75 20.24 -15.18
CA SER A 459 11.73 20.84 -16.09
C SER A 459 12.20 22.23 -15.66
N ALA A 460 11.33 23.01 -15.01
CA ALA A 460 11.64 24.36 -14.53
C ALA A 460 12.41 24.35 -13.19
N GLU A 461 12.35 23.25 -12.45
CA GLU A 461 13.03 23.09 -11.16
C GLU A 461 14.53 22.80 -11.31
N SER A 462 15.31 23.32 -10.36
CA SER A 462 16.73 23.00 -10.22
C SER A 462 16.95 21.52 -9.89
N ALA A 463 18.14 20.98 -10.20
CA ALA A 463 18.52 19.65 -9.75
C ALA A 463 18.45 19.53 -8.22
N LEU A 464 18.18 18.31 -7.73
CA LEU A 464 18.18 18.03 -6.30
C LEU A 464 19.59 18.25 -5.71
N SER A 465 19.62 18.92 -4.58
CA SER A 465 20.77 19.10 -3.70
C SER A 465 21.12 17.81 -2.96
N LYS A 466 22.34 17.77 -2.43
CA LYS A 466 22.83 16.62 -1.66
C LYS A 466 21.96 16.30 -0.43
N ARG A 467 21.45 17.33 0.24
CA ARG A 467 20.56 17.20 1.41
C ARG A 467 19.26 16.47 1.04
N GLU A 468 18.68 16.81 -0.11
CA GLU A 468 17.46 16.16 -0.60
C GLU A 468 17.74 14.71 -1.02
N GLU A 469 18.85 14.45 -1.72
CA GLU A 469 19.25 13.08 -2.07
C GLU A 469 19.46 12.19 -0.84
N ASP A 470 20.08 12.72 0.21
CA ASP A 470 20.34 11.98 1.44
C ASP A 470 19.04 11.72 2.21
N ALA A 471 18.10 12.68 2.21
CA ALA A 471 16.75 12.50 2.75
C ALA A 471 15.96 11.41 2.00
N ILE A 472 16.08 11.35 0.67
CA ILE A 472 15.46 10.29 -0.14
C ILE A 472 16.07 8.92 0.14
N LYS A 473 17.41 8.84 0.27
CA LYS A 473 18.09 7.57 0.61
C LYS A 473 17.72 7.06 2.00
N ALA A 474 17.41 7.96 2.92
CA ALA A 474 16.92 7.60 4.25
C ALA A 474 15.51 6.99 4.25
N ALA A 475 14.78 7.05 3.14
CA ALA A 475 13.44 6.47 3.00
C ALA A 475 13.40 4.93 3.03
N GLY A 476 14.53 4.22 3.10
CA GLY A 476 14.55 2.76 3.26
C GLY A 476 13.80 1.97 2.18
N GLN A 477 13.36 0.75 2.51
CA GLN A 477 12.55 -0.10 1.64
C GLN A 477 11.09 -0.12 2.11
N MET A 478 10.16 -0.18 1.15
CA MET A 478 8.73 -0.19 1.46
C MET A 478 8.19 -1.60 1.73
N ILE A 479 8.79 -2.61 1.11
CA ILE A 479 8.47 -4.02 1.30
C ILE A 479 9.63 -4.67 2.03
N ASP A 480 9.30 -5.45 3.06
CA ASP A 480 10.25 -6.36 3.68
C ASP A 480 10.42 -7.59 2.80
N TRP A 481 11.46 -7.54 1.98
CA TRP A 481 11.73 -8.60 1.03
C TRP A 481 12.21 -9.90 1.65
N ASP A 482 12.90 -9.84 2.78
CA ASP A 482 13.43 -11.05 3.41
C ASP A 482 12.26 -11.88 3.96
N MET A 483 11.30 -11.23 4.64
CA MET A 483 10.08 -11.88 5.09
C MET A 483 9.16 -12.30 3.93
N PHE A 484 9.10 -11.51 2.85
CA PHE A 484 8.40 -11.93 1.64
C PHE A 484 9.00 -13.23 1.07
N GLU A 485 10.33 -13.39 1.12
CA GLU A 485 10.99 -14.59 0.63
C GLU A 485 10.73 -15.83 1.50
N GLU A 486 10.38 -15.65 2.76
CA GLU A 486 9.98 -16.76 3.65
C GLU A 486 8.57 -17.30 3.37
N PHE A 487 7.75 -16.58 2.60
CA PHE A 487 6.41 -17.06 2.24
C PHE A 487 6.46 -18.32 1.36
N ASP A 488 5.44 -19.16 1.53
CA ASP A 488 5.22 -20.30 0.66
C ASP A 488 4.90 -19.86 -0.77
N GLN A 489 5.08 -20.78 -1.73
CA GLN A 489 4.93 -20.46 -3.15
C GLN A 489 3.50 -20.12 -3.54
N ASP A 490 2.48 -20.65 -2.85
CA ASP A 490 1.08 -20.35 -3.16
C ASP A 490 0.71 -18.92 -2.71
N THR A 491 1.21 -18.49 -1.55
CA THR A 491 1.10 -17.10 -1.08
C THR A 491 1.80 -16.14 -2.04
N LYS A 492 3.05 -16.44 -2.45
CA LYS A 492 3.77 -15.61 -3.44
C LYS A 492 3.04 -15.54 -4.78
N ARG A 493 2.53 -16.68 -5.29
CA ARG A 493 1.72 -16.73 -6.52
C ARG A 493 0.49 -15.83 -6.41
N SER A 494 -0.22 -15.89 -5.28
CA SER A 494 -1.39 -15.04 -5.03
C SER A 494 -1.02 -13.55 -5.09
N VAL A 495 0.12 -13.15 -4.54
CA VAL A 495 0.61 -11.76 -4.64
C VAL A 495 0.84 -11.35 -6.09
N PHE A 496 1.49 -12.20 -6.88
CA PHE A 496 1.73 -11.90 -8.30
C PHE A 496 0.42 -11.80 -9.08
N GLU A 497 -0.59 -12.62 -8.78
CA GLU A 497 -1.92 -12.53 -9.38
C GLU A 497 -2.61 -11.20 -9.04
N MET A 498 -2.55 -10.78 -7.78
CA MET A 498 -3.14 -9.52 -7.32
C MET A 498 -2.44 -8.31 -7.94
N VAL A 499 -1.11 -8.29 -7.94
CA VAL A 499 -0.30 -7.24 -8.56
C VAL A 499 -0.62 -7.15 -10.05
N THR A 500 -0.73 -8.28 -10.73
CA THR A 500 -1.06 -8.34 -12.17
C THR A 500 -2.45 -7.77 -12.45
N ARG A 501 -3.48 -8.20 -11.71
CA ARG A 501 -4.86 -7.69 -11.87
C ARG A 501 -4.94 -6.19 -11.59
N PHE A 502 -4.28 -5.75 -10.53
CA PHE A 502 -4.25 -4.35 -10.18
C PHE A 502 -3.53 -3.51 -11.24
N LEU A 503 -2.33 -3.94 -11.68
CA LEU A 503 -1.53 -3.24 -12.68
C LEU A 503 -2.28 -3.12 -14.02
N MET A 504 -2.89 -4.22 -14.48
CA MET A 504 -3.46 -4.33 -15.83
C MET A 504 -4.93 -3.94 -15.93
N GLN A 505 -5.66 -3.94 -14.82
CA GLN A 505 -7.11 -3.72 -14.81
C GLN A 505 -7.57 -2.75 -13.74
N GLY A 506 -6.68 -2.29 -12.83
CA GLY A 506 -7.09 -1.45 -11.71
C GLY A 506 -8.01 -2.15 -10.71
N LEU A 507 -8.07 -3.49 -10.75
CA LEU A 507 -8.96 -4.26 -9.90
C LEU A 507 -8.31 -4.52 -8.54
N TYR A 508 -8.95 -4.02 -7.49
CA TYR A 508 -8.59 -4.33 -6.12
C TYR A 508 -8.96 -5.78 -5.81
N THR A 509 -8.02 -6.54 -5.25
CA THR A 509 -8.27 -7.92 -4.80
C THR A 509 -8.35 -7.94 -3.29
N ALA A 510 -9.40 -8.55 -2.76
CA ALA A 510 -9.54 -8.80 -1.33
C ALA A 510 -8.57 -9.91 -0.90
N LEU A 511 -7.91 -9.72 0.24
CA LEU A 511 -7.01 -10.70 0.85
C LEU A 511 -7.80 -11.65 1.74
N ASP A 512 -7.59 -12.95 1.57
CA ASP A 512 -8.16 -13.97 2.45
C ASP A 512 -7.32 -14.22 3.72
N GLY A 513 -7.79 -15.13 4.59
CA GLY A 513 -7.22 -15.35 5.92
C GLY A 513 -5.72 -15.61 5.97
N ASN A 514 -5.16 -16.38 5.03
CA ASN A 514 -3.72 -16.68 4.98
C ASN A 514 -2.91 -15.50 4.42
N GLN A 515 -3.54 -14.66 3.61
CA GLN A 515 -2.93 -13.50 2.96
C GLN A 515 -2.84 -12.26 3.88
N ARG A 516 -3.31 -12.33 5.14
CA ARG A 516 -3.11 -11.25 6.12
C ARG A 516 -1.64 -11.01 6.46
N LYS A 517 -0.75 -12.01 6.33
CA LYS A 517 0.71 -11.83 6.42
C LYS A 517 1.26 -10.85 5.39
N LEU A 518 0.55 -10.63 4.28
CA LEU A 518 0.93 -9.63 3.29
C LEU A 518 0.89 -8.21 3.87
N ILE A 519 0.13 -7.97 4.93
CA ILE A 519 0.12 -6.70 5.65
C ILE A 519 1.43 -6.50 6.43
N GLU A 520 2.07 -7.57 6.94
CA GLU A 520 3.36 -7.50 7.68
C GLU A 520 4.49 -7.04 6.79
N VAL A 521 4.57 -7.64 5.59
CA VAL A 521 5.62 -7.32 4.61
C VAL A 521 5.37 -6.00 3.88
N GLY A 522 4.32 -5.27 4.25
CA GLY A 522 3.98 -3.98 3.65
C GLY A 522 3.23 -4.07 2.32
N ILE A 523 2.74 -5.24 1.92
CA ILE A 523 2.03 -5.47 0.65
C ILE A 523 0.54 -5.14 0.72
N GLY A 524 -0.16 -5.58 1.77
CA GLY A 524 -1.60 -5.33 1.96
C GLY A 524 -1.92 -4.14 2.86
N HIS A 525 -3.15 -3.64 2.79
CA HIS A 525 -3.75 -2.73 3.78
C HIS A 525 -5.20 -3.14 4.06
N LEU A 526 -5.67 -2.91 5.28
CA LEU A 526 -7.04 -3.13 5.78
C LEU A 526 -7.92 -1.90 5.49
N THR A 527 -9.02 -2.13 4.77
CA THR A 527 -10.14 -1.19 4.74
C THR A 527 -11.25 -1.72 5.64
N VAL A 528 -11.68 -0.92 6.60
CA VAL A 528 -12.79 -1.27 7.49
C VAL A 528 -14.02 -0.54 6.97
N ALA A 529 -15.03 -1.27 6.49
CA ALA A 529 -16.34 -0.70 6.22
C ALA A 529 -16.92 -0.16 7.53
N GLU A 530 -17.50 1.04 7.51
CA GLU A 530 -17.93 1.78 8.69
C GLU A 530 -18.68 0.93 9.72
N SER A 531 -18.00 0.63 10.84
CA SER A 531 -18.47 0.73 12.23
C SER A 531 -17.44 0.01 13.11
N ILE A 532 -16.77 0.76 13.97
CA ILE A 532 -15.91 0.18 15.02
C ILE A 532 -16.86 -0.39 16.08
N SER A 533 -17.31 -1.62 15.88
CA SER A 533 -17.98 -2.37 16.95
C SER A 533 -16.90 -3.05 17.79
N PRO A 534 -16.72 -2.68 19.07
CA PRO A 534 -15.68 -3.26 19.92
C PRO A 534 -15.91 -4.76 20.05
N ARG A 535 -14.95 -5.59 19.61
CA ARG A 535 -15.04 -7.04 19.82
C ARG A 535 -14.61 -7.36 21.24
N VAL A 536 -15.49 -8.01 21.99
CA VAL A 536 -15.17 -8.57 23.31
C VAL A 536 -14.59 -9.95 23.09
N VAL A 537 -13.37 -10.18 23.58
CA VAL A 537 -12.81 -11.52 23.60
C VAL A 537 -13.57 -12.32 24.67
N PRO A 538 -14.26 -13.41 24.33
CA PRO A 538 -14.98 -14.20 25.32
C PRO A 538 -14.02 -14.73 26.38
N GLU A 539 -14.39 -14.62 27.66
CA GLU A 539 -13.68 -15.29 28.74
C GLU A 539 -13.73 -16.82 28.51
N GLY A 540 -12.60 -17.51 28.67
CA GLY A 540 -12.52 -18.97 28.55
C GLY A 540 -13.47 -19.70 29.53
N PRO A 541 -13.74 -21.00 29.30
CA PRO A 541 -15.09 -21.54 29.29
C PRO A 541 -15.77 -21.56 30.66
N VAL A 542 -17.02 -21.06 30.69
CA VAL A 542 -18.03 -21.50 31.64
C VAL A 542 -18.33 -22.98 31.34
N ILE A 543 -18.24 -23.79 32.39
CA ILE A 543 -18.52 -25.22 32.40
C ILE A 543 -19.90 -25.48 31.76
N SER A 544 -19.92 -26.08 30.57
CA SER A 544 -21.13 -26.71 30.04
C SER A 544 -21.14 -28.16 30.47
N THR A 545 -21.94 -28.46 31.48
CA THR A 545 -22.35 -29.82 31.83
C THR A 545 -23.07 -30.47 30.63
N ASN A 546 -22.69 -31.71 30.34
CA ASN A 546 -23.43 -32.81 29.71
C ASN A 546 -24.72 -32.50 28.94
N ASN A 547 -24.80 -32.95 27.69
CA ASN A 547 -25.80 -33.90 27.16
C ASN A 547 -25.45 -34.16 25.67
N ALA A 548 -24.91 -35.34 25.36
CA ALA A 548 -25.65 -36.50 24.86
C ALA A 548 -25.99 -36.39 23.36
N ALA A 549 -25.27 -37.16 22.55
CA ALA A 549 -25.67 -37.54 21.20
C ALA A 549 -26.95 -38.41 21.26
N PRO A 550 -27.71 -38.46 20.16
CA PRO A 550 -27.66 -39.64 19.27
C PRO A 550 -27.66 -39.17 17.79
N ASP A 551 -26.92 -39.71 16.84
CA ASP A 551 -26.83 -41.07 16.27
C ASP A 551 -28.15 -41.76 15.90
N ASP A 552 -28.11 -42.38 14.72
CA ASP A 552 -29.07 -43.29 14.08
C ASP A 552 -30.37 -42.75 13.47
N GLY A 553 -30.61 -43.16 12.22
CA GLY A 553 -31.97 -43.41 11.71
C GLY A 553 -32.21 -43.03 10.26
N ALA A 554 -31.94 -43.97 9.36
CA ALA A 554 -32.58 -44.05 8.04
C ALA A 554 -34.11 -44.18 8.19
N ASP A 555 -34.87 -43.71 7.19
CA ASP A 555 -36.00 -44.47 6.64
C ASP A 555 -36.51 -43.85 5.32
N GLU A 556 -37.00 -44.77 4.49
CA GLU A 556 -37.40 -44.70 3.10
C GLU A 556 -38.83 -44.14 2.89
N ASP A 557 -39.13 -43.87 1.62
CA ASP A 557 -40.44 -43.96 0.94
C ASP A 557 -41.61 -43.02 1.32
N ASN A 558 -42.02 -42.16 0.37
CA ASN A 558 -43.15 -42.45 -0.53
C ASN A 558 -43.59 -41.21 -1.34
N ASP A 559 -43.68 -41.42 -2.65
CA ASP A 559 -44.78 -41.08 -3.57
C ASP A 559 -45.80 -39.99 -3.19
N SER A 560 -45.98 -39.02 -4.08
CA SER A 560 -47.21 -38.98 -4.90
C SER A 560 -47.16 -37.86 -5.93
N ASP A 561 -47.44 -38.26 -7.16
CA ASP A 561 -47.81 -37.45 -8.31
C ASP A 561 -48.99 -36.52 -7.99
N ASN A 562 -49.03 -35.35 -8.63
CA ASN A 562 -50.23 -34.99 -9.38
C ASN A 562 -49.94 -33.89 -10.42
N ASP A 563 -50.24 -34.26 -11.65
CA ASP A 563 -50.42 -33.43 -12.84
C ASP A 563 -51.55 -32.40 -12.65
N SER A 564 -51.44 -31.26 -13.34
CA SER A 564 -52.48 -30.77 -14.26
C SER A 564 -52.05 -29.45 -14.95
N ASP A 565 -51.67 -29.58 -16.22
CA ASP A 565 -52.32 -28.98 -17.39
C ASP A 565 -52.81 -27.52 -17.36
N ASP A 566 -52.18 -26.74 -18.27
CA ASP A 566 -52.79 -26.08 -19.43
C ASP A 566 -53.54 -24.73 -19.35
N ILE A 567 -53.29 -23.98 -20.44
CA ILE A 567 -54.15 -23.04 -21.21
C ILE A 567 -53.90 -21.50 -21.07
N ASP A 568 -53.23 -21.02 -22.13
CA ASP A 568 -53.58 -19.97 -23.10
C ASP A 568 -53.57 -18.47 -22.78
N ASP A 569 -52.68 -17.77 -23.51
CA ASP A 569 -52.94 -16.73 -24.52
C ASP A 569 -54.16 -15.79 -24.34
N ASN A 570 -53.89 -14.47 -24.30
CA ASN A 570 -54.21 -13.54 -25.40
C ASN A 570 -53.93 -12.06 -25.05
N ASP A 571 -53.15 -11.44 -25.94
CA ASP A 571 -53.35 -10.17 -26.66
C ASP A 571 -53.92 -8.88 -26.02
N ASP A 572 -53.14 -7.82 -26.31
CA ASP A 572 -53.50 -6.48 -26.81
C ASP A 572 -54.44 -5.55 -26.02
N SER A 573 -53.92 -4.37 -25.68
CA SER A 573 -54.46 -3.08 -26.17
C SER A 573 -53.61 -1.87 -25.75
N ASP A 574 -53.64 -0.89 -26.66
CA ASP A 574 -52.86 0.34 -26.74
C ASP A 574 -53.25 1.48 -25.76
N ASP A 575 -52.35 2.48 -25.79
CA ASP A 575 -52.57 3.94 -25.68
C ASP A 575 -52.49 4.70 -24.33
N ASP A 576 -51.51 5.61 -24.37
CA ASP A 576 -51.49 7.03 -23.95
C ASP A 576 -51.35 7.48 -22.48
N ASP A 577 -50.23 8.19 -22.30
CA ASP A 577 -49.98 9.47 -21.61
C ASP A 577 -50.38 9.70 -20.14
N ASP A 578 -49.33 10.11 -19.41
CA ASP A 578 -49.25 11.14 -18.37
C ASP A 578 -48.72 10.69 -16.99
N ASP A 579 -47.45 11.07 -16.80
CA ASP A 579 -46.95 11.91 -15.70
C ASP A 579 -47.15 11.49 -14.23
N ASN A 580 -46.04 11.67 -13.50
CA ASN A 580 -45.89 11.64 -12.04
C ASN A 580 -45.87 10.28 -11.33
N GLY A 581 -44.66 9.81 -11.06
CA GLY A 581 -44.42 8.70 -10.14
C GLY A 581 -42.94 8.44 -9.90
N ASP A 582 -42.19 9.50 -9.56
CA ASP A 582 -40.86 9.39 -8.95
C ASP A 582 -40.93 8.54 -7.67
N THR A 583 -40.70 7.23 -7.82
CA THR A 583 -40.33 6.30 -6.73
C THR A 583 -39.68 5.04 -7.34
N THR A 584 -38.52 5.21 -7.97
CA THR A 584 -37.53 4.14 -7.96
C THR A 584 -36.26 4.73 -7.37
N SER A 585 -36.22 4.75 -6.03
CA SER A 585 -34.98 4.89 -5.29
C SER A 585 -34.01 3.83 -5.82
N GLU A 586 -33.09 4.28 -6.68
CA GLU A 586 -31.92 3.51 -7.06
C GLU A 586 -31.23 3.06 -5.76
N PRO A 587 -30.96 1.76 -5.57
CA PRO A 587 -30.14 1.35 -4.44
C PRO A 587 -28.75 1.96 -4.64
N PRO A 588 -28.16 2.62 -3.63
CA PRO A 588 -26.78 3.07 -3.71
C PRO A 588 -25.92 1.81 -3.89
N LEU A 589 -25.37 1.63 -5.09
CA LEU A 589 -24.42 0.56 -5.39
C LEU A 589 -23.08 0.94 -4.76
N ILE A 590 -22.97 0.55 -3.49
CA ILE A 590 -21.75 0.27 -2.78
C ILE A 590 -20.89 -0.61 -3.69
N VAL A 591 -19.60 -0.28 -3.81
CA VAL A 591 -18.53 -1.15 -4.33
C VAL A 591 -18.88 -2.61 -4.02
N ASN A 592 -18.74 -3.55 -4.95
CA ASN A 592 -18.93 -4.99 -4.71
C ASN A 592 -18.02 -5.50 -3.58
N ALA A 593 -18.39 -5.19 -2.35
CA ALA A 593 -17.91 -5.61 -1.06
C ALA A 593 -19.00 -6.48 -0.41
N THR A 594 -19.82 -7.14 -1.22
CA THR A 594 -20.59 -8.32 -0.79
C THR A 594 -19.63 -9.51 -0.69
N THR A 595 -18.67 -9.40 0.23
CA THR A 595 -18.01 -10.56 0.83
C THR A 595 -18.54 -10.63 2.26
N ASP A 596 -19.39 -11.62 2.48
CA ASP A 596 -19.82 -12.15 3.77
C ASP A 596 -19.97 -11.15 4.92
N ALA A 597 -21.12 -10.46 4.93
CA ALA A 597 -21.74 -9.94 6.16
C ALA A 597 -22.07 -11.04 7.19
N LYS A 598 -21.62 -12.29 6.96
CA LYS A 598 -21.72 -13.46 7.84
C LYS A 598 -20.35 -13.98 8.30
N ASP A 599 -19.24 -13.25 8.14
CA ASP A 599 -18.01 -13.61 8.85
C ASP A 599 -18.15 -13.20 10.33
N PRO A 600 -18.29 -14.16 11.28
CA PRO A 600 -18.39 -13.86 12.70
C PRO A 600 -17.09 -13.27 13.29
N SER A 601 -16.03 -13.09 12.48
CA SER A 601 -14.75 -12.54 12.92
C SER A 601 -14.73 -11.02 13.11
N GLY A 602 -15.65 -10.27 12.49
CA GLY A 602 -15.73 -8.80 12.57
C GLY A 602 -14.49 -8.06 12.04
N ALA A 603 -13.64 -8.72 11.27
CA ALA A 603 -12.41 -8.14 10.73
C ALA A 603 -12.67 -7.53 9.34
N GLY A 604 -12.23 -6.29 9.12
CA GLY A 604 -12.34 -5.59 7.83
C GLY A 604 -11.70 -6.37 6.67
N ALA A 605 -12.08 -6.04 5.44
CA ALA A 605 -11.49 -6.61 4.24
C ALA A 605 -10.12 -5.97 3.98
N ALA A 606 -9.11 -6.77 3.69
CA ALA A 606 -7.80 -6.23 3.30
C ALA A 606 -7.68 -6.23 1.77
N TYR A 607 -7.04 -5.22 1.21
CA TYR A 607 -6.86 -5.05 -0.23
C TYR A 607 -5.41 -4.73 -0.57
N LEU A 608 -5.03 -4.95 -1.83
CA LEU A 608 -3.83 -4.38 -2.43
C LEU A 608 -4.24 -3.11 -3.21
N THR A 609 -4.05 -1.93 -2.63
CA THR A 609 -4.31 -0.64 -3.31
C THR A 609 -3.07 0.25 -3.44
N GLU A 610 -1.93 -0.15 -2.89
CA GLU A 610 -0.74 0.70 -2.81
C GLU A 610 0.07 0.64 -4.10
N LEU A 611 0.01 1.73 -4.87
CA LEU A 611 0.67 1.85 -6.16
C LEU A 611 2.17 1.57 -6.10
N LEU A 612 2.85 2.09 -5.08
CA LEU A 612 4.29 1.88 -4.91
C LEU A 612 4.62 0.42 -4.60
N THR A 613 3.73 -0.32 -3.94
CA THR A 613 3.95 -1.72 -3.55
C THR A 613 3.89 -2.58 -4.79
N VAL A 614 2.84 -2.36 -5.58
CA VAL A 614 2.64 -2.99 -6.89
C VAL A 614 3.85 -2.74 -7.77
N SER A 615 4.34 -1.49 -7.81
CA SER A 615 5.53 -1.16 -8.59
C SER A 615 6.78 -1.86 -8.06
N ALA A 616 7.00 -1.88 -6.74
CA ALA A 616 8.16 -2.53 -6.15
C ALA A 616 8.18 -4.04 -6.43
N VAL A 617 7.02 -4.71 -6.37
CA VAL A 617 6.90 -6.13 -6.76
C VAL A 617 7.16 -6.33 -8.25
N MET A 618 6.58 -5.49 -9.11
CA MET A 618 6.80 -5.57 -10.56
C MET A 618 8.27 -5.35 -10.95
N ALA A 619 8.93 -4.40 -10.29
CA ALA A 619 10.34 -4.10 -10.50
C ALA A 619 11.25 -5.25 -10.07
N LYS A 620 10.90 -5.92 -8.95
CA LYS A 620 11.72 -7.01 -8.42
C LYS A 620 11.48 -8.35 -9.11
N TYR A 621 10.24 -8.65 -9.53
CA TYR A 621 9.86 -9.92 -10.15
C TYR A 621 9.10 -9.75 -11.48
N PRO A 622 9.69 -9.08 -12.49
CA PRO A 622 9.00 -8.82 -13.75
C PRO A 622 8.61 -10.10 -14.50
N GLU A 623 9.46 -11.13 -14.44
CA GLU A 623 9.20 -12.44 -15.07
C GLU A 623 8.04 -13.17 -14.40
N ARG A 624 7.91 -13.08 -13.07
CA ARG A 624 6.82 -13.75 -12.34
C ARG A 624 5.46 -13.12 -12.64
N VAL A 625 5.42 -11.81 -12.84
CA VAL A 625 4.20 -11.12 -13.28
C VAL A 625 3.81 -11.58 -14.70
N ALA A 626 4.78 -11.70 -15.62
CA ALA A 626 4.54 -12.23 -16.95
C ALA A 626 4.09 -13.71 -16.93
N ASP A 627 4.73 -14.55 -16.12
CA ASP A 627 4.34 -15.95 -15.89
C ASP A 627 2.90 -16.06 -15.39
N THR A 628 2.48 -15.14 -14.51
CA THR A 628 1.14 -15.13 -13.94
C THR A 628 0.08 -14.83 -14.99
N LEU A 629 0.35 -13.90 -15.91
CA LEU A 629 -0.51 -13.65 -17.08
C LEU A 629 -0.66 -14.89 -17.96
N LEU A 630 0.44 -15.62 -18.19
CA LEU A 630 0.43 -16.87 -18.95
C LEU A 630 -0.34 -18.00 -18.23
N GLN A 631 -0.16 -18.12 -16.91
CA GLN A 631 -0.88 -19.12 -16.10
C GLN A 631 -2.39 -18.87 -16.07
N GLY A 632 -2.81 -17.60 -16.04
CA GLY A 632 -4.22 -17.23 -16.13
C GLY A 632 -4.92 -17.82 -17.36
N MET A 633 -4.21 -17.93 -18.50
CA MET A 633 -4.75 -18.63 -19.67
C MET A 633 -4.90 -20.11 -19.43
N ARG A 634 -3.88 -20.77 -18.86
CA ARG A 634 -3.87 -22.23 -18.66
C ARG A 634 -4.97 -22.70 -17.72
N LEU A 635 -5.32 -21.88 -16.72
CA LEU A 635 -6.34 -22.18 -15.71
C LEU A 635 -7.76 -21.74 -16.09
N GLY A 636 -7.98 -21.18 -17.29
CA GLY A 636 -9.31 -20.94 -17.84
C GLY A 636 -10.05 -22.26 -18.08
N LEU A 637 -10.69 -22.79 -17.04
CA LEU A 637 -11.31 -24.13 -17.04
C LEU A 637 -12.58 -24.21 -17.90
N ASN A 638 -13.16 -23.08 -18.33
CA ASN A 638 -14.37 -23.00 -19.16
C ASN A 638 -14.26 -21.92 -20.24
N ASN A 639 -14.81 -22.19 -21.43
CA ASN A 639 -14.78 -21.30 -22.61
C ASN A 639 -15.28 -19.86 -22.36
N SER A 640 -16.10 -19.62 -21.33
CA SER A 640 -16.60 -18.29 -20.95
C SER A 640 -15.57 -17.43 -20.20
N MET A 641 -14.59 -18.04 -19.53
CA MET A 641 -13.55 -17.35 -18.75
C MET A 641 -12.32 -16.98 -19.58
N ASN A 642 -12.13 -17.63 -20.73
CA ASN A 642 -10.88 -17.50 -21.48
C ASN A 642 -10.72 -16.12 -22.15
N GLY A 643 -11.83 -15.44 -22.48
CA GLY A 643 -11.80 -14.05 -22.92
C GLY A 643 -11.23 -13.11 -21.84
N PHE A 644 -11.66 -13.30 -20.58
CA PHE A 644 -11.18 -12.51 -19.45
C PHE A 644 -9.69 -12.73 -19.13
N ALA A 645 -9.15 -13.92 -19.40
CA ALA A 645 -7.72 -14.19 -19.23
C ALA A 645 -6.87 -13.55 -20.34
N TYR A 646 -7.40 -13.46 -21.57
CA TYR A 646 -6.69 -12.90 -22.73
C TYR A 646 -6.58 -11.36 -22.70
N GLU A 647 -7.60 -10.69 -22.15
CA GLU A 647 -7.64 -9.23 -22.06
C GLU A 647 -6.40 -8.59 -21.38
N PRO A 648 -6.01 -9.02 -20.16
CA PRO A 648 -4.79 -8.53 -19.51
C PRO A 648 -3.51 -8.70 -20.34
N GLN A 649 -3.41 -9.76 -21.14
CA GLN A 649 -2.22 -10.00 -21.96
C GLN A 649 -2.12 -9.03 -23.13
N ILE A 650 -3.24 -8.74 -23.82
CA ILE A 650 -3.27 -7.72 -24.88
C ILE A 650 -2.72 -6.40 -24.35
N SER A 651 -3.19 -6.02 -23.16
CA SER A 651 -2.77 -4.81 -22.49
C SER A 651 -1.27 -4.82 -22.14
N TYR A 652 -0.76 -5.95 -21.63
CA TYR A 652 0.64 -6.09 -21.26
C TYR A 652 1.58 -6.09 -22.48
N VAL A 653 1.21 -6.82 -23.54
CA VAL A 653 1.95 -6.86 -24.81
C VAL A 653 2.02 -5.48 -25.44
N ALA A 654 0.89 -4.76 -25.53
CA ALA A 654 0.86 -3.41 -26.04
C ALA A 654 1.77 -2.45 -25.24
N ALA A 655 1.77 -2.58 -23.90
CA ALA A 655 2.65 -1.83 -23.02
C ALA A 655 4.13 -2.19 -23.21
N LYS A 656 4.45 -3.46 -23.50
CA LYS A 656 5.83 -3.89 -23.76
C LYS A 656 6.36 -3.47 -25.12
N VAL A 657 5.51 -3.46 -26.15
CA VAL A 657 5.91 -3.12 -27.53
C VAL A 657 6.01 -1.61 -27.77
N HIS A 658 5.13 -0.82 -27.13
CA HIS A 658 5.01 0.62 -27.37
C HIS A 658 5.23 1.50 -26.13
N GLY A 659 5.26 0.93 -24.93
CA GLY A 659 5.54 1.64 -23.68
C GLY A 659 7.03 1.70 -23.38
N HIS A 660 7.77 2.42 -24.21
CA HIS A 660 9.19 2.74 -23.97
C HIS A 660 9.36 4.21 -23.59
N ARG A 661 10.22 4.51 -22.62
CA ARG A 661 10.39 5.89 -22.11
C ARG A 661 11.00 6.85 -23.12
N ASP A 662 12.03 6.45 -23.85
CA ASP A 662 12.80 7.36 -24.70
C ASP A 662 12.80 6.95 -26.17
N LYS A 663 11.81 6.15 -26.57
CA LYS A 663 11.77 5.52 -27.90
C LYS A 663 10.34 5.45 -28.43
N PHE A 664 10.18 5.86 -29.68
CA PHE A 664 9.00 5.54 -30.49
C PHE A 664 9.25 4.22 -31.23
N THR A 665 8.21 3.40 -31.38
CA THR A 665 8.26 2.11 -32.09
C THR A 665 7.21 2.05 -33.17
N SER A 666 7.48 1.28 -34.23
CA SER A 666 6.57 1.10 -35.36
C SER A 666 5.27 0.43 -34.92
N LEU A 667 4.10 0.97 -35.29
CA LEU A 667 2.79 0.32 -35.11
C LEU A 667 2.75 -1.08 -35.73
N GLY A 668 3.51 -1.30 -36.81
CA GLY A 668 3.69 -2.59 -37.47
C GLY A 668 4.26 -3.69 -36.57
N ASN A 669 4.91 -3.34 -35.47
CA ASN A 669 5.41 -4.31 -34.48
C ASN A 669 4.27 -5.00 -33.71
N LEU A 670 3.07 -4.43 -33.71
CA LEU A 670 1.91 -5.00 -33.02
C LEU A 670 0.73 -5.26 -33.97
N TYR A 671 0.66 -4.55 -35.10
CA TYR A 671 -0.50 -4.56 -35.97
C TYR A 671 -0.17 -4.80 -37.44
N GLN A 672 -0.96 -5.67 -38.06
CA GLN A 672 -1.06 -5.84 -39.49
C GLN A 672 -2.20 -4.98 -40.07
N PHE A 673 -1.92 -4.32 -41.19
CA PHE A 673 -2.85 -3.45 -41.90
C PHE A 673 -3.15 -3.98 -43.30
N HIS A 674 -4.28 -3.53 -43.87
CA HIS A 674 -4.60 -3.78 -45.28
C HIS A 674 -3.65 -3.03 -46.21
N ALA A 675 -3.41 -3.55 -47.41
CA ALA A 675 -2.46 -2.99 -48.38
C ALA A 675 -2.71 -1.50 -48.70
N GLU A 676 -3.97 -1.07 -48.76
CA GLU A 676 -4.36 0.34 -49.01
C GLU A 676 -3.94 1.32 -47.90
N VAL A 677 -3.71 0.82 -46.69
CA VAL A 677 -3.33 1.60 -45.50
C VAL A 677 -2.05 1.05 -44.87
N ALA A 678 -1.21 0.35 -45.65
CA ALA A 678 -0.01 -0.30 -45.15
C ALA A 678 1.01 0.68 -44.54
N PHE A 679 1.03 1.93 -44.99
CA PHE A 679 1.86 3.00 -44.43
C PHE A 679 1.60 3.25 -42.92
N MET A 680 0.45 2.81 -42.40
CA MET A 680 0.14 2.86 -40.97
C MET A 680 1.09 2.01 -40.14
N ALA A 681 1.63 0.93 -40.70
CA ALA A 681 2.61 0.09 -40.03
C ALA A 681 3.90 0.89 -39.74
N ASP A 682 4.29 1.81 -40.62
CA ASP A 682 5.54 2.56 -40.50
C ASP A 682 5.47 3.68 -39.45
N LEU A 683 4.26 4.02 -38.97
CA LEU A 683 4.07 5.07 -37.96
C LEU A 683 4.82 4.73 -36.67
N GLN A 684 5.68 5.66 -36.26
CA GLN A 684 6.40 5.58 -35.01
C GLN A 684 5.52 6.15 -33.89
N VAL A 685 5.21 5.30 -32.91
CA VAL A 685 4.30 5.62 -31.82
C VAL A 685 4.91 5.35 -30.45
N GLN A 686 4.36 6.03 -29.45
CA GLN A 686 4.67 5.81 -28.04
C GLN A 686 3.36 5.74 -27.26
N LEU A 687 3.27 4.77 -26.36
CA LEU A 687 2.12 4.62 -25.47
C LEU A 687 2.08 5.77 -24.45
N VAL A 688 0.90 6.36 -24.26
CA VAL A 688 0.69 7.47 -23.33
C VAL A 688 -0.48 7.23 -22.38
N ALA A 689 -0.36 7.77 -21.18
CA ALA A 689 -1.45 7.93 -20.23
C ALA A 689 -2.12 9.30 -20.42
N MET A 690 -3.45 9.30 -20.41
CA MET A 690 -4.29 10.50 -20.48
C MET A 690 -4.84 10.83 -19.09
N PHE A 691 -4.83 12.10 -18.72
CA PHE A 691 -5.39 12.56 -17.45
C PHE A 691 -5.80 14.04 -17.50
N LYS A 692 -6.62 14.45 -16.55
CA LYS A 692 -7.08 15.83 -16.40
C LYS A 692 -6.29 16.48 -15.26
N GLY A 693 -5.64 17.61 -15.52
CA GLY A 693 -4.94 18.32 -14.45
C GLY A 693 -5.87 19.24 -13.65
N PRO A 694 -5.33 19.96 -12.65
CA PRO A 694 -6.13 20.77 -11.72
C PRO A 694 -6.91 21.92 -12.42
N ASP A 695 -6.38 22.41 -13.54
CA ASP A 695 -7.01 23.43 -14.38
C ASP A 695 -8.10 22.88 -15.32
N GLY A 696 -8.43 21.59 -15.20
CA GLY A 696 -9.42 20.90 -16.01
C GLY A 696 -8.96 20.55 -17.42
N LYS A 697 -7.70 20.83 -17.79
CA LYS A 697 -7.18 20.51 -19.13
C LYS A 697 -6.68 19.07 -19.21
N TRP A 698 -6.96 18.43 -20.34
CA TRP A 698 -6.40 17.13 -20.70
C TRP A 698 -4.90 17.23 -20.98
N ARG A 699 -4.15 16.31 -20.40
CA ARG A 699 -2.71 16.15 -20.57
C ARG A 699 -2.38 14.71 -20.93
N ALA A 700 -1.29 14.54 -21.65
CA ALA A 700 -0.74 13.24 -22.00
C ALA A 700 0.73 13.17 -21.62
N THR A 701 1.12 12.04 -21.04
CA THR A 701 2.52 11.70 -20.79
C THR A 701 2.77 10.24 -21.13
N GLN A 702 3.99 9.92 -21.55
CA GLN A 702 4.46 8.57 -21.80
C GLN A 702 4.19 7.64 -20.62
N ALA A 703 3.80 6.40 -20.92
CA ALA A 703 3.52 5.38 -19.92
C ALA A 703 3.96 4.01 -20.41
N GLY A 704 4.35 3.16 -19.46
CA GLY A 704 4.76 1.79 -19.72
C GLY A 704 5.16 1.05 -18.45
N PRO A 705 5.65 -0.19 -18.57
CA PRO A 705 6.10 -0.95 -17.42
C PRO A 705 7.26 -0.24 -16.71
N GLY A 706 7.02 0.22 -15.48
CA GLY A 706 8.03 0.90 -14.64
C GLY A 706 8.10 2.43 -14.79
N PHE A 707 7.25 3.05 -15.63
CA PHE A 707 7.17 4.51 -15.71
C PHE A 707 5.79 5.02 -16.15
N GLY A 708 5.45 6.24 -15.77
CA GLY A 708 4.16 6.85 -16.08
C GLY A 708 3.69 7.84 -15.01
N PRO A 709 2.45 8.32 -15.06
CA PRO A 709 1.84 9.11 -13.98
C PRO A 709 1.43 8.23 -12.79
N SER A 710 1.26 6.92 -13.01
CA SER A 710 0.88 5.94 -12.00
C SER A 710 1.38 4.55 -12.44
N PRO A 711 1.81 3.68 -11.50
CA PRO A 711 2.07 2.27 -11.75
C PRO A 711 0.86 1.54 -12.32
N GLN A 712 -0.36 1.95 -11.98
CA GLN A 712 -1.59 1.38 -12.52
C GLN A 712 -1.73 1.74 -14.01
N MET A 713 -1.44 0.78 -14.90
CA MET A 713 -1.52 0.99 -16.35
C MET A 713 -2.97 0.89 -16.85
N GLY A 714 -3.74 -0.03 -16.27
CA GLY A 714 -5.11 -0.33 -16.68
C GLY A 714 -6.19 0.18 -15.74
N TYR A 715 -7.37 0.45 -16.29
CA TYR A 715 -8.58 0.75 -15.51
C TYR A 715 -9.80 0.04 -16.09
N LYS A 716 -10.40 -0.86 -15.31
CA LYS A 716 -11.65 -1.56 -15.64
C LYS A 716 -12.82 -0.72 -15.21
N VAL A 717 -13.60 -0.30 -16.19
CA VAL A 717 -14.81 0.48 -15.99
C VAL A 717 -15.97 -0.47 -15.67
N ASN A 718 -16.57 -0.34 -14.48
CA ASN A 718 -17.79 -1.11 -14.15
C ASN A 718 -19.05 -0.40 -14.63
N SER A 719 -19.05 0.94 -14.66
CA SER A 719 -20.16 1.72 -15.18
C SER A 719 -19.71 3.01 -15.90
N PRO A 720 -20.50 3.53 -16.85
CA PRO A 720 -20.25 4.81 -17.49
C PRO A 720 -20.10 5.99 -16.51
N LYS A 721 -20.83 5.96 -15.39
CA LYS A 721 -20.77 7.02 -14.36
C LYS A 721 -19.43 7.00 -13.63
N GLU A 722 -19.03 5.82 -13.17
CA GLU A 722 -17.74 5.61 -12.50
C GLU A 722 -16.57 6.03 -13.40
N PHE A 723 -16.66 5.77 -14.71
CA PHE A 723 -15.62 6.22 -15.63
C PHE A 723 -15.49 7.74 -15.69
N LEU A 724 -16.62 8.46 -15.74
CA LEU A 724 -16.59 9.92 -15.74
C LEU A 724 -16.01 10.46 -14.43
N GLU A 725 -16.37 9.87 -13.29
CA GLU A 725 -15.80 10.23 -11.98
C GLU A 725 -14.29 10.01 -11.95
N HIS A 726 -13.81 8.85 -12.43
CA HIS A 726 -12.37 8.55 -12.53
C HIS A 726 -11.62 9.56 -13.42
N LEU A 727 -12.22 9.93 -14.56
CA LEU A 727 -11.66 10.92 -15.49
C LEU A 727 -11.63 12.34 -14.89
N ASP A 728 -12.66 12.73 -14.14
CA ASP A 728 -12.74 14.05 -13.49
C ASP A 728 -11.84 14.16 -12.25
N ASP A 729 -11.60 13.05 -11.54
CA ASP A 729 -10.69 12.91 -10.40
C ASP A 729 -9.20 13.06 -10.77
N GLY A 730 -8.88 13.27 -12.05
CA GLY A 730 -7.50 13.26 -12.55
C GLY A 730 -6.89 11.86 -12.59
N GLY A 731 -7.72 10.80 -12.60
CA GLY A 731 -7.29 9.42 -12.73
C GLY A 731 -6.52 9.22 -14.03
N ALA A 732 -5.20 9.05 -13.91
CA ALA A 732 -4.36 8.83 -15.08
C ALA A 732 -4.47 7.39 -15.56
N THR A 733 -4.76 7.21 -16.84
CA THR A 733 -4.95 5.87 -17.39
C THR A 733 -4.33 5.75 -18.77
N CYS A 734 -3.57 4.69 -18.93
CA CYS A 734 -2.92 4.33 -20.17
C CYS A 734 -3.79 3.37 -21.00
N ILE A 735 -4.47 2.45 -20.33
CA ILE A 735 -5.33 1.42 -20.93
C ILE A 735 -6.67 1.40 -20.18
N VAL A 736 -7.77 1.56 -20.91
CA VAL A 736 -9.12 1.50 -20.35
C VAL A 736 -9.78 0.22 -20.86
N ASN A 737 -10.30 -0.60 -19.94
CA ASN A 737 -11.20 -1.70 -20.28
C ASN A 737 -12.62 -1.15 -20.07
N PRO A 738 -13.29 -0.68 -21.13
CA PRO A 738 -14.53 0.07 -20.99
C PRO A 738 -15.69 -0.83 -20.53
N ASP A 739 -16.80 -0.21 -20.14
CA ASP A 739 -18.00 -0.94 -19.76
C ASP A 739 -18.67 -1.65 -20.95
N VAL A 740 -19.63 -2.50 -20.61
CA VAL A 740 -20.37 -3.35 -21.56
C VAL A 740 -21.12 -2.58 -22.66
N TYR A 741 -21.40 -1.28 -22.48
CA TYR A 741 -22.13 -0.46 -23.46
C TYR A 741 -21.22 0.17 -24.52
N HIS A 742 -19.90 0.23 -24.30
CA HIS A 742 -18.97 0.77 -25.30
C HIS A 742 -18.85 -0.15 -26.52
N GLY A 743 -18.75 -1.46 -26.30
CA GLY A 743 -18.65 -2.47 -27.36
C GLY A 743 -17.22 -2.96 -27.62
N GLY A 744 -16.22 -2.07 -27.55
CA GLY A 744 -14.78 -2.44 -27.54
C GLY A 744 -14.34 -3.07 -26.22
N ASP A 745 -13.25 -3.86 -26.23
CA ASP A 745 -12.75 -4.55 -25.02
C ASP A 745 -11.56 -3.81 -24.37
N HIS A 746 -10.75 -3.09 -25.16
CA HIS A 746 -9.69 -2.21 -24.66
C HIS A 746 -9.62 -0.91 -25.44
N ILE A 747 -9.28 0.18 -24.76
CA ILE A 747 -9.01 1.49 -25.34
C ILE A 747 -7.63 1.94 -24.85
N ARG A 748 -6.80 2.42 -25.75
CA ARG A 748 -5.51 3.04 -25.40
C ARG A 748 -5.17 4.19 -26.35
N TRP A 749 -4.20 5.00 -25.95
CA TRP A 749 -3.77 6.16 -26.72
C TRP A 749 -2.30 6.08 -27.09
N TYR A 750 -2.02 6.44 -28.33
CA TYR A 750 -0.67 6.55 -28.86
C TYR A 750 -0.37 7.98 -29.26
N LYS A 751 0.79 8.45 -28.82
CA LYS A 751 1.45 9.64 -29.34
C LYS A 751 2.21 9.26 -30.60
N VAL A 752 2.12 10.08 -31.64
CA VAL A 752 2.79 9.83 -32.92
C VAL A 752 3.97 10.77 -33.08
N LEU A 753 5.13 10.22 -33.43
CA LEU A 753 6.35 10.99 -33.67
C LEU A 753 6.09 12.01 -34.79
N GLY A 754 6.42 13.28 -34.53
CA GLY A 754 6.29 14.35 -35.52
C GLY A 754 4.87 14.92 -35.71
N SER A 755 3.83 14.36 -35.08
CA SER A 755 2.46 14.89 -35.12
C SER A 755 2.05 15.59 -33.81
N LYS A 756 1.03 16.44 -33.88
CA LYS A 756 0.31 16.99 -32.70
C LYS A 756 -0.87 16.10 -32.29
N HIS A 757 -1.16 15.06 -33.04
CA HIS A 757 -2.33 14.22 -32.85
C HIS A 757 -1.99 12.94 -32.07
N TYR A 758 -2.98 12.52 -31.29
CA TYR A 758 -3.00 11.21 -30.64
C TYR A 758 -3.93 10.27 -31.39
N ILE A 759 -3.54 9.01 -31.50
CA ILE A 759 -4.37 7.94 -32.06
C ILE A 759 -5.00 7.18 -30.91
N MET A 760 -6.33 7.08 -30.91
CA MET A 760 -7.05 6.17 -30.02
C MET A 760 -7.12 4.79 -30.68
N VAL A 761 -6.76 3.74 -29.97
CA VAL A 761 -6.87 2.36 -30.46
C VAL A 761 -7.91 1.62 -29.64
N VAL A 762 -8.89 1.04 -30.32
CA VAL A 762 -9.94 0.24 -29.70
C VAL A 762 -9.79 -1.20 -30.17
N ASP A 763 -9.35 -2.08 -29.26
CA ASP A 763 -9.19 -3.49 -29.56
C ASP A 763 -10.45 -4.28 -29.19
N GLN A 764 -10.87 -5.16 -30.10
CA GLN A 764 -11.78 -6.24 -29.78
C GLN A 764 -10.98 -7.54 -29.58
N ALA A 765 -11.02 -8.08 -28.37
CA ALA A 765 -10.44 -9.37 -28.03
C ALA A 765 -11.44 -10.49 -28.38
N LYS A 766 -10.98 -11.49 -29.14
CA LYS A 766 -11.78 -12.67 -29.48
C LYS A 766 -10.91 -13.91 -29.45
N LEU A 767 -11.16 -14.76 -28.46
CA LEU A 767 -10.68 -16.13 -28.44
C LEU A 767 -11.70 -17.04 -29.11
N SER A 768 -11.30 -17.78 -30.15
CA SER A 768 -12.20 -18.70 -30.85
C SER A 768 -11.97 -20.15 -30.43
N ALA A 769 -13.02 -20.80 -29.92
CA ALA A 769 -13.13 -22.24 -29.71
C ALA A 769 -13.99 -22.89 -30.81
N GLY A 770 -13.60 -22.71 -32.08
CA GLY A 770 -14.24 -23.39 -33.20
C GLY A 770 -14.23 -24.91 -33.03
N LYS A 771 -15.19 -25.64 -33.61
CA LYS A 771 -15.27 -27.11 -33.47
C LYS A 771 -14.07 -27.85 -34.08
N ASP A 772 -13.24 -27.18 -34.89
CA ASP A 772 -12.07 -27.76 -35.56
C ASP A 772 -10.88 -26.79 -35.60
N GLY A 773 -10.83 -25.81 -34.69
CA GLY A 773 -9.81 -24.74 -34.72
C GLY A 773 -10.06 -23.63 -35.74
N GLU A 774 -11.23 -23.60 -36.40
CA GLU A 774 -11.63 -22.52 -37.32
C GLU A 774 -12.40 -21.37 -36.63
N PHE A 775 -12.25 -20.15 -37.15
CA PHE A 775 -12.97 -18.98 -36.63
C PHE A 775 -14.41 -18.92 -37.14
N ARG A 776 -15.40 -18.84 -36.24
CA ARG A 776 -16.82 -18.83 -36.64
C ARG A 776 -17.23 -17.50 -37.32
N PRO A 777 -17.88 -17.53 -38.51
CA PRO A 777 -18.31 -16.31 -39.21
C PRO A 777 -19.24 -15.39 -38.40
N GLU A 778 -20.05 -15.93 -37.50
CA GLU A 778 -20.93 -15.13 -36.63
C GLU A 778 -20.14 -14.34 -35.60
N MET A 779 -19.05 -14.92 -35.07
CA MET A 779 -18.15 -14.24 -34.13
C MET A 779 -17.43 -13.09 -34.81
N LEU A 780 -17.01 -13.29 -36.07
CA LEU A 780 -16.43 -12.26 -36.92
C LEU A 780 -17.40 -11.08 -37.10
N LYS A 781 -18.64 -11.38 -37.47
CA LYS A 781 -19.68 -10.36 -37.63
C LYS A 781 -19.99 -9.62 -36.33
N LYS A 782 -19.97 -10.31 -35.18
CA LYS A 782 -20.12 -9.69 -33.85
C LYS A 782 -18.95 -8.77 -33.54
N ALA A 783 -17.71 -9.22 -33.74
CA ALA A 783 -16.51 -8.42 -33.51
C ALA A 783 -16.48 -7.15 -34.37
N LEU A 784 -16.75 -7.29 -35.67
CA LEU A 784 -16.85 -6.15 -36.61
C LEU A 784 -17.92 -5.15 -36.19
N ARG A 785 -19.04 -5.62 -35.64
CA ARG A 785 -20.11 -4.75 -35.12
C ARG A 785 -19.70 -4.09 -33.82
N ALA A 786 -19.08 -4.81 -32.91
CA ALA A 786 -18.65 -4.31 -31.61
C ALA A 786 -17.62 -3.17 -31.76
N ASN A 787 -16.72 -3.29 -32.74
CA ASN A 787 -15.66 -2.32 -33.00
C ASN A 787 -16.02 -1.23 -34.05
N ASP A 788 -17.31 -1.02 -34.38
CA ASP A 788 -17.77 0.11 -35.23
C ASP A 788 -17.99 1.34 -34.35
N PRO A 789 -17.15 2.40 -34.41
CA PRO A 789 -17.21 3.52 -33.45
C PRO A 789 -18.55 4.27 -33.43
N ARG A 790 -19.35 4.16 -34.49
CA ARG A 790 -20.70 4.73 -34.53
C ARG A 790 -21.64 4.05 -33.51
N ARG A 791 -21.32 2.83 -33.05
CA ARG A 791 -22.12 2.01 -32.11
C ARG A 791 -21.69 2.18 -30.66
N TYR A 792 -20.59 2.87 -30.39
CA TYR A 792 -20.16 3.10 -29.01
C TYR A 792 -21.26 3.84 -28.25
N TYR A 793 -21.76 3.20 -27.18
CA TYR A 793 -22.91 3.63 -26.38
C TYR A 793 -24.22 3.85 -27.16
N LYS A 794 -24.36 3.25 -28.34
CA LYS A 794 -25.47 3.51 -29.28
C LYS A 794 -26.04 2.22 -29.86
N THR A 795 -27.35 2.07 -29.76
CA THR A 795 -28.08 1.01 -30.47
C THR A 795 -28.76 1.53 -31.73
N LYS A 796 -29.10 0.60 -32.64
CA LYS A 796 -29.85 0.92 -33.86
C LYS A 796 -31.32 1.12 -33.49
N GLY A 797 -31.82 2.36 -33.60
CA GLY A 797 -33.24 2.65 -33.39
C GLY A 797 -34.10 2.31 -34.62
N PRO A 798 -35.44 2.29 -34.46
CA PRO A 798 -36.38 2.01 -35.54
C PRO A 798 -36.31 3.03 -36.69
N SER A 799 -35.97 4.29 -36.41
CA SER A 799 -36.01 5.40 -37.37
C SER A 799 -34.72 5.65 -38.16
N LYS A 800 -33.84 4.64 -38.34
CA LYS A 800 -32.44 4.78 -38.85
C LYS A 800 -31.53 5.69 -37.98
N LYS A 801 -32.08 6.50 -37.07
CA LYS A 801 -31.34 7.25 -36.04
C LYS A 801 -30.87 6.29 -34.94
N ARG A 802 -29.65 6.49 -34.45
CA ARG A 802 -29.10 5.68 -33.35
C ARG A 802 -29.54 6.27 -32.01
N LYS A 803 -30.04 5.43 -31.10
CA LYS A 803 -30.44 5.83 -29.74
C LYS A 803 -29.27 5.58 -28.79
N TRP A 804 -29.05 6.50 -27.85
CA TRP A 804 -28.07 6.29 -26.77
C TRP A 804 -28.55 5.16 -25.86
N LEU A 805 -27.63 4.26 -25.52
CA LEU A 805 -27.88 3.18 -24.55
C LEU A 805 -27.91 3.72 -23.12
N VAL A 806 -27.08 4.74 -22.83
CA VAL A 806 -26.90 5.37 -21.53
C VAL A 806 -26.67 6.87 -21.69
N LYS A 807 -27.09 7.70 -20.73
CA LYS A 807 -27.00 9.17 -20.80
C LYS A 807 -25.55 9.67 -20.72
N GLU A 808 -24.71 8.98 -19.96
CA GLU A 808 -23.28 9.25 -19.76
C GLU A 808 -22.46 9.02 -21.02
N GLY A 809 -22.88 8.07 -21.88
CA GLY A 809 -22.13 7.69 -23.09
C GLY A 809 -21.82 8.86 -24.02
N LYS A 810 -22.71 9.86 -24.09
CA LYS A 810 -22.47 11.09 -24.85
C LYS A 810 -21.33 11.93 -24.26
N LYS A 811 -21.26 12.02 -22.93
CA LYS A 811 -20.20 12.76 -22.22
C LYS A 811 -18.85 12.06 -22.39
N ILE A 812 -18.82 10.73 -22.24
CA ILE A 812 -17.59 9.92 -22.41
C ILE A 812 -16.99 10.11 -23.81
N LEU A 813 -17.82 10.00 -24.86
CA LEU A 813 -17.33 10.22 -26.23
C LEU A 813 -16.82 11.66 -26.45
N LYS A 814 -17.40 12.65 -25.78
CA LYS A 814 -16.88 14.03 -25.80
C LYS A 814 -15.51 14.12 -25.12
N CYS A 815 -15.31 13.45 -23.98
CA CYS A 815 -14.00 13.37 -23.32
C CYS A 815 -12.95 12.75 -24.26
N PHE A 816 -13.29 11.67 -24.98
CA PHE A 816 -12.37 11.07 -25.96
C PHE A 816 -12.01 12.02 -27.11
N GLU A 817 -12.94 12.86 -27.57
CA GLU A 817 -12.66 13.89 -28.57
C GLU A 817 -11.74 14.99 -28.01
N GLU A 818 -11.91 15.37 -26.74
CA GLU A 818 -11.07 16.35 -26.06
C GLU A 818 -9.66 15.81 -25.79
N MET A 819 -9.51 14.55 -25.38
CA MET A 819 -8.22 13.87 -25.17
C MET A 819 -7.33 13.85 -26.43
N ARG A 820 -7.92 13.88 -27.63
CA ARG A 820 -7.15 13.99 -28.89
C ARG A 820 -6.36 15.29 -29.01
N LYS A 821 -6.74 16.29 -28.21
CA LYS A 821 -6.13 17.62 -28.14
C LYS A 821 -5.43 17.82 -26.79
N ALA A 822 -5.12 16.74 -26.08
CA ALA A 822 -4.40 16.80 -24.81
C ALA A 822 -3.08 17.55 -24.98
N GLU A 823 -2.72 18.32 -23.97
CA GLU A 823 -1.41 18.96 -23.87
C GLU A 823 -0.35 17.88 -23.65
N ASP A 824 0.61 17.81 -24.57
CA ASP A 824 1.80 17.00 -24.42
C ASP A 824 2.71 17.62 -23.37
N ILE A 825 2.86 16.97 -22.22
CA ILE A 825 3.73 17.48 -21.16
C ILE A 825 5.14 16.90 -21.21
N ASP A 826 5.39 15.93 -22.11
CA ASP A 826 6.73 15.40 -22.35
C ASP A 826 7.49 16.28 -23.36
N SER A 827 8.74 16.61 -23.07
CA SER A 827 9.57 17.43 -23.96
C SER A 827 10.18 16.65 -25.15
N ASN A 828 9.88 15.36 -25.29
CA ASN A 828 10.61 14.44 -26.18
C ASN A 828 10.08 14.39 -27.62
N ASN A 829 8.92 14.98 -27.92
CA ASN A 829 8.35 15.01 -29.27
C ASN A 829 8.29 16.44 -29.80
N LYS A 830 9.22 16.79 -30.68
CA LYS A 830 9.10 18.01 -31.46
C LYS A 830 8.18 17.75 -32.64
N TYR A 831 7.16 18.58 -32.77
CA TYR A 831 6.32 18.59 -33.97
C TYR A 831 7.19 18.79 -35.21
N ASP A 832 7.19 17.77 -36.06
CA ASP A 832 7.91 17.74 -37.33
C ASP A 832 7.16 16.81 -38.29
N PRO A 833 6.22 17.36 -39.09
CA PRO A 833 5.39 16.55 -39.99
C PRO A 833 6.21 15.88 -41.09
N ALA A 834 7.49 16.25 -41.29
CA ALA A 834 8.38 15.54 -42.21
C ALA A 834 8.74 14.12 -41.73
N LEU A 835 8.51 13.82 -40.45
CA LEU A 835 8.69 12.48 -39.88
C LEU A 835 7.46 11.57 -40.12
N LEU A 836 6.36 12.11 -40.65
CA LEU A 836 5.18 11.32 -40.98
C LEU A 836 5.38 10.54 -42.28
N PRO A 837 4.80 9.32 -42.41
CA PRO A 837 4.84 8.55 -43.63
C PRO A 837 4.28 9.35 -44.82
N PRO A 838 4.85 9.17 -46.04
CA PRO A 838 4.34 9.81 -47.23
C PRO A 838 2.84 9.54 -47.46
N GLY A 839 2.06 10.60 -47.63
CA GLY A 839 0.61 10.52 -47.82
C GLY A 839 -0.23 10.71 -46.57
N LEU A 840 0.39 10.70 -45.38
CA LEU A 840 -0.26 11.11 -44.15
C LEU A 840 -0.02 12.61 -43.91
N THR A 841 -1.10 13.36 -43.77
CA THR A 841 -1.13 14.77 -43.41
C THR A 841 -1.96 14.95 -42.15
N GLU A 842 -1.84 16.11 -41.51
CA GLU A 842 -2.68 16.43 -40.35
C GLU A 842 -4.17 16.49 -40.72
N GLU A 843 -4.52 16.76 -41.99
CA GLU A 843 -5.92 16.82 -42.47
C GLU A 843 -6.56 15.44 -42.66
N ASN A 844 -5.77 14.42 -43.01
CA ASN A 844 -6.25 13.06 -43.25
C ASN A 844 -5.83 12.07 -42.14
N PHE A 845 -5.36 12.60 -41.00
CA PHE A 845 -4.83 11.83 -39.89
C PHE A 845 -5.90 10.90 -39.27
N PRO A 846 -5.62 9.60 -39.08
CA PRO A 846 -6.56 8.69 -38.45
C PRO A 846 -6.64 8.97 -36.95
N HIS A 847 -7.85 9.20 -36.46
CA HIS A 847 -8.08 9.43 -35.03
C HIS A 847 -8.41 8.15 -34.28
N THR A 848 -8.74 7.07 -34.99
CA THR A 848 -9.11 5.79 -34.38
C THR A 848 -8.59 4.61 -35.17
N ILE A 849 -7.90 3.70 -34.50
CA ILE A 849 -7.60 2.36 -35.02
C ILE A 849 -8.62 1.38 -34.41
N CYS A 850 -9.33 0.65 -35.26
CA CYS A 850 -10.22 -0.43 -34.85
C CYS A 850 -9.44 -1.75 -34.88
N GLY A 851 -8.78 -2.07 -33.78
CA GLY A 851 -7.92 -3.25 -33.64
C GLY A 851 -8.69 -4.54 -33.34
N PHE A 852 -8.17 -5.66 -33.82
CA PHE A 852 -8.74 -6.99 -33.57
C PHE A 852 -7.65 -7.91 -33.04
N ALA A 853 -7.80 -8.39 -31.82
CA ALA A 853 -6.92 -9.36 -31.21
C ALA A 853 -7.60 -10.73 -31.28
N LEU A 854 -7.17 -11.56 -32.23
CA LEU A 854 -7.69 -12.90 -32.45
C LEU A 854 -6.67 -13.93 -31.99
N THR A 855 -7.11 -14.95 -31.25
CA THR A 855 -6.27 -16.12 -30.97
C THR A 855 -7.12 -17.39 -30.80
N GLY A 856 -6.45 -18.56 -30.72
CA GLY A 856 -7.07 -19.89 -30.64
C GLY A 856 -7.21 -20.60 -31.99
N THR A 857 -6.68 -20.04 -33.07
CA THR A 857 -6.68 -20.61 -34.43
C THR A 857 -5.26 -20.55 -35.00
N ASP A 858 -4.81 -21.54 -35.75
CA ASP A 858 -3.42 -21.56 -36.27
C ASP A 858 -3.11 -20.38 -37.20
N GLN A 859 -4.11 -19.86 -37.91
CA GLN A 859 -4.06 -18.64 -38.72
C GLN A 859 -5.40 -17.89 -38.70
N PRO A 860 -5.41 -16.55 -38.78
CA PRO A 860 -6.63 -15.79 -39.02
C PRO A 860 -7.26 -16.19 -40.36
N PRO A 861 -8.60 -16.11 -40.53
CA PRO A 861 -9.25 -16.49 -41.78
C PRO A 861 -8.67 -15.74 -42.98
N ALA A 862 -8.44 -16.45 -44.09
CA ALA A 862 -7.95 -15.85 -45.31
C ALA A 862 -8.87 -14.69 -45.76
N GLY A 863 -8.28 -13.53 -46.04
CA GLY A 863 -9.02 -12.32 -46.43
C GLY A 863 -9.70 -11.57 -45.28
N PHE A 864 -9.49 -11.97 -44.01
CA PHE A 864 -10.07 -11.28 -42.85
C PHE A 864 -9.69 -9.80 -42.80
N VAL A 865 -8.41 -9.46 -43.01
CA VAL A 865 -7.94 -8.06 -43.06
C VAL A 865 -8.66 -7.26 -44.15
N SER A 866 -8.89 -7.85 -45.32
CA SER A 866 -9.65 -7.21 -46.42
C SER A 866 -11.12 -7.00 -46.06
N GLU A 867 -11.76 -7.95 -45.37
CA GLU A 867 -13.15 -7.79 -44.92
C GLU A 867 -13.28 -6.72 -43.83
N MET A 868 -12.35 -6.66 -42.87
CA MET A 868 -12.30 -5.58 -41.88
C MET A 868 -12.16 -4.23 -42.56
N HIS A 869 -11.23 -4.11 -43.51
CA HIS A 869 -11.01 -2.92 -44.32
C HIS A 869 -12.30 -2.49 -45.02
N ARG A 870 -12.95 -3.41 -45.73
CA ARG A 870 -14.21 -3.14 -46.45
C ARG A 870 -15.33 -2.63 -45.54
N VAL A 871 -15.42 -3.13 -44.30
CA VAL A 871 -16.53 -2.82 -43.38
C VAL A 871 -16.27 -1.57 -42.53
N LEU A 872 -15.03 -1.37 -42.08
CA LEU A 872 -14.67 -0.40 -41.04
C LEU A 872 -13.82 0.76 -41.54
N ASN A 873 -13.10 0.63 -42.66
CA ASN A 873 -12.27 1.72 -43.18
C ASN A 873 -13.11 2.92 -43.61
N ARG A 874 -12.89 4.08 -42.99
CA ARG A 874 -13.61 5.34 -43.20
C ARG A 874 -12.72 6.53 -42.87
N PRO A 875 -13.09 7.77 -43.27
CA PRO A 875 -12.36 8.96 -42.85
C PRO A 875 -12.16 9.00 -41.32
N GLY A 876 -10.90 9.07 -40.89
CA GLY A 876 -10.51 9.07 -39.48
C GLY A 876 -10.49 7.71 -38.77
N GLN A 877 -10.78 6.60 -39.46
CA GLN A 877 -10.90 5.25 -38.89
C GLN A 877 -10.18 4.20 -39.74
N VAL A 878 -9.25 3.47 -39.14
CA VAL A 878 -8.47 2.42 -39.83
C VAL A 878 -8.56 1.09 -39.07
N PRO A 879 -8.99 -0.01 -39.70
CA PRO A 879 -8.98 -1.32 -39.06
C PRO A 879 -7.57 -1.94 -39.07
N ALA A 880 -7.26 -2.71 -38.03
CA ALA A 880 -5.99 -3.42 -37.90
C ALA A 880 -6.17 -4.79 -37.23
N LEU A 881 -5.35 -5.76 -37.61
CA LEU A 881 -5.25 -7.08 -36.96
C LEU A 881 -4.03 -7.08 -36.04
N MET A 882 -4.20 -7.41 -34.77
CA MET A 882 -3.07 -7.58 -33.86
C MET A 882 -2.30 -8.86 -34.18
N LEU A 883 -0.98 -8.78 -34.13
CA LEU A 883 -0.04 -9.86 -34.40
C LEU A 883 0.08 -10.83 -33.20
N GLU A 884 0.30 -12.12 -33.46
CA GLU A 884 0.52 -13.13 -32.42
C GLU A 884 2.00 -13.24 -32.02
N GLU A 885 2.91 -12.88 -32.92
CA GLU A 885 4.36 -12.96 -32.72
C GLU A 885 4.85 -12.24 -31.44
N PRO A 886 4.35 -11.01 -31.11
CA PRO A 886 4.74 -10.35 -29.86
C PRO A 886 4.30 -11.11 -28.60
N PHE A 887 3.20 -11.87 -28.65
CA PHE A 887 2.77 -12.71 -27.53
C PHE A 887 3.69 -13.91 -27.36
N GLU A 888 4.07 -14.57 -28.47
CA GLU A 888 5.01 -15.69 -28.45
C GLU A 888 6.41 -15.26 -27.97
N GLU A 889 6.86 -14.06 -28.34
CA GLU A 889 8.13 -13.51 -27.86
C GLU A 889 8.11 -13.26 -26.34
N LEU A 890 7.01 -12.71 -25.83
CA LEU A 890 6.90 -12.32 -24.41
C LEU A 890 6.55 -13.47 -23.46
N PHE A 891 5.74 -14.43 -23.91
CA PHE A 891 5.23 -15.54 -23.09
C PHE A 891 5.78 -16.92 -23.50
N GLY A 892 6.62 -16.95 -24.54
CA GLY A 892 7.20 -18.17 -25.11
C GLY A 892 6.23 -18.96 -25.97
N THR A 893 6.76 -19.95 -26.69
CA THR A 893 5.99 -20.83 -27.59
C THR A 893 4.88 -21.61 -26.90
N SER A 894 4.99 -21.80 -25.58
CA SER A 894 3.95 -22.42 -24.74
C SER A 894 2.65 -21.62 -24.69
N TRP A 895 2.68 -20.33 -24.99
CA TRP A 895 1.50 -19.47 -25.09
C TRP A 895 0.56 -19.93 -26.20
N ARG A 896 1.10 -20.14 -27.41
CA ARG A 896 0.33 -20.64 -28.56
C ARG A 896 -0.28 -22.01 -28.26
N PHE A 897 0.45 -22.88 -27.56
CA PHE A 897 -0.10 -24.16 -27.09
C PHE A 897 -1.20 -23.97 -26.06
N ALA A 898 -1.08 -23.04 -25.12
CA ALA A 898 -2.14 -22.77 -24.14
C ALA A 898 -3.44 -22.26 -24.82
N THR A 899 -3.32 -21.43 -25.85
CA THR A 899 -4.47 -20.90 -26.58
C THR A 899 -5.10 -21.90 -27.56
N THR A 900 -4.31 -22.83 -28.11
CA THR A 900 -4.78 -23.84 -29.07
C THR A 900 -5.13 -25.20 -28.45
N ALA A 901 -4.44 -25.64 -27.39
CA ALA A 901 -4.65 -26.94 -26.75
C ALA A 901 -5.99 -27.03 -26.00
N GLN A 902 -6.49 -25.89 -25.51
CA GLN A 902 -7.85 -25.80 -24.95
C GLN A 902 -8.95 -26.10 -25.99
N ASN A 903 -8.61 -26.13 -27.28
CA ASN A 903 -9.54 -26.41 -28.37
C ASN A 903 -9.50 -27.86 -28.87
N ARG A 904 -8.56 -28.69 -28.39
CA ARG A 904 -8.58 -30.13 -28.70
C ARG A 904 -9.52 -30.79 -27.70
N ALA A 905 -10.68 -31.27 -28.18
CA ALA A 905 -11.55 -32.12 -27.39
C ALA A 905 -10.72 -33.21 -26.72
N THR A 906 -10.63 -33.20 -25.40
CA THR A 906 -10.14 -34.35 -24.64
C THR A 906 -11.04 -35.51 -25.04
N ARG A 907 -10.54 -36.40 -25.90
CA ARG A 907 -11.20 -37.68 -26.13
C ARG A 907 -11.38 -38.28 -24.73
N PRO A 908 -12.58 -38.70 -24.33
CA PRO A 908 -12.76 -39.36 -23.06
C PRO A 908 -11.75 -40.50 -23.04
N VAL A 909 -10.85 -40.48 -22.06
CA VAL A 909 -9.95 -41.60 -21.80
C VAL A 909 -10.89 -42.77 -21.58
N GLY A 910 -10.95 -43.68 -22.55
CA GLY A 910 -11.74 -44.89 -22.41
C GLY A 910 -11.35 -45.54 -21.10
N ARG A 911 -12.35 -45.87 -20.27
CA ARG A 911 -12.15 -46.65 -19.04
C ARG A 911 -11.22 -47.82 -19.38
N MET A 912 -10.01 -47.81 -18.82
CA MET A 912 -9.21 -49.03 -18.66
C MET A 912 -9.64 -49.70 -17.37
#